data_AF-A0A194X2G2-F1
#
_entry.id   AF-A0A194X2G2-F1
#
_cell.length_a   1.000
_cell.length_b   1.000
_cell.length_c   1.000
_cell.angle_alpha   90.00
_cell.angle_beta   90.00
_cell.angle_gamma   90.00
#
_symmetry.space_group_name_H-M   'P 1'
#
loop_
_entity.id
_entity.type
_entity.pdbx_description
1 polymer ?
#
loop_
_entity_poly.entity_id
_entity_poly.type
_entity_poly.pdbx_seq_one_letter_code
_entity_poly.pdbx_strand_id
1 'polypeptide(L)'
;MYTSLPFLLNIEMLTDHQQQLRSLRPVLQGFRDSRHWSVAHTVVEWLSKIEHLPNKSNEHHQKLKTLLDQELPSWRAWACWQPNVARIKKWGKLNLTLQGQLRCIIALDGPDFDSNGKTLGKSLPDHKLPKDRRTSSILTFNGETHEECLYMAEKLLRLADKSLTYRPEDREIFFHLMTGVDILRRKLDLIEILTSVGFETIRDRIAEAYLLRGASKQTQIDAVKWLLKKMNANPKYRTLRDVFAVDFGPLVKDMIQEERSHLLAFMFVAEALGTNVMTFEQQLDLRLDLVEASWLQPCAEYSHMLRVMDTWPLPYERTILRGIYLSLEMSPRASTSTSTLVPMISSRILGEPETPDDDSKSMLEALMSLWQTCKDSARRSIAICLVSEPKSITINLRILCLNQLPSLSDSFVQSYWHIVCDDLDNRQRSCVAFADLFASASLSVDMTHWTTLLRHEMVEEGEALLQYTLEHLTVQSWVLYLQNLHRLYGSDSNCTFSPGPPSPVIFTPQLLYWGRKLVPYTDILNLLKETPDSIDARRCLFLAAAEHLYIQARIQEILNALKPARRSKSDKTDTATRVSLLKRLSKDGSNAAEVRNALVGLNNLSPSGIEVCARIQHLSEIDLSPHVHQVFLEAWLPDPSLHAGDRGSLKTVFLHSADGNLSRDEKFVLAADYLDSEYVELLHEARRLAALRASLKTVDLQGVVELLADIGIEDGPHSEDVLASMPPEVLNAVEIVGEKEVEILFPLTHFTQIQRTALGLGSLQSFVLLLELCDHKTTPDRFCIHLGPESKDRTLGGLLDNIDGKVSPWSNTCRLGGLKTSSLCMQPNSFRNPFEYNLTKMLQRRLPGSNLGQDLTSLPELHEIITHHLKNIGRYCTECGRTFCTNLRKPTTCQLPRCIYLFANSDPQVKFPHLTEDQLVTDLLFSSLHAAASTSNKELLPNYPTDPPTLLSQLNNVPPLSNNPPLDTQTSSLLTYTLTSHRSYLLTATGSLKIPSLPPGTLQFLLANSTPEREALFSNPPQEKRILFHGTNPDRLWAILVQGLRILSGTDLQTNGAVSGKGVYLSDCPRVAFGYSTKILKIPDEGAWKRSALKGKGWKVLLGVEHRGESVAAGEGVIHVVREERDLVVRYVFLVPEGGERSVLVKGHLVPGMGSVCGGLRSGAL
;
A
#
# COMPACT_ATOMS: atom_id res chain seq x y z
N MET A 1 -57.76 2.38 -15.87
CA MET A 1 -58.21 3.70 -16.35
C MET A 1 -57.83 4.02 -17.81
N TYR A 2 -56.97 3.27 -18.51
CA TYR A 2 -56.54 3.63 -19.89
C TYR A 2 -57.00 2.68 -21.00
N THR A 3 -57.86 1.71 -20.73
CA THR A 3 -58.35 0.73 -21.72
C THR A 3 -59.49 1.24 -22.60
N SER A 4 -59.88 2.52 -22.47
CA SER A 4 -61.03 3.13 -23.14
C SER A 4 -60.66 4.36 -24.00
N LEU A 5 -59.54 4.29 -24.74
CA LEU A 5 -59.17 5.28 -25.76
C LEU A 5 -59.43 4.87 -27.25
N PRO A 6 -60.43 4.04 -27.62
CA PRO A 6 -60.79 3.89 -29.05
C PRO A 6 -61.55 5.09 -29.67
N PHE A 7 -61.85 6.16 -28.93
CA PHE A 7 -62.77 7.23 -29.37
C PHE A 7 -62.10 8.46 -30.05
N LEU A 8 -60.85 8.34 -30.51
CA LEU A 8 -60.10 9.44 -31.15
C LEU A 8 -60.50 9.75 -32.62
N LEU A 9 -61.67 9.30 -33.08
CA LEU A 9 -62.17 9.56 -34.44
C LEU A 9 -63.17 10.73 -34.53
N ASN A 10 -63.56 11.36 -33.40
CA ASN A 10 -64.43 12.54 -33.39
C ASN A 10 -63.64 13.82 -33.08
N ILE A 11 -63.42 14.66 -34.11
CA ILE A 11 -62.52 15.84 -34.06
C ILE A 11 -63.19 17.11 -33.49
N GLU A 12 -64.47 17.07 -33.11
CA GLU A 12 -65.16 18.24 -32.55
C GLU A 12 -64.61 18.72 -31.19
N MET A 13 -63.70 17.97 -30.55
CA MET A 13 -63.04 18.36 -29.28
C MET A 13 -61.50 18.22 -29.35
N LEU A 14 -60.85 18.91 -30.29
CA LEU A 14 -59.38 18.87 -30.49
C LEU A 14 -58.56 19.26 -29.24
N THR A 15 -59.05 20.19 -28.43
CA THR A 15 -58.37 20.67 -27.20
C THR A 15 -58.33 19.60 -26.09
N ASP A 16 -59.42 18.85 -25.91
CA ASP A 16 -59.48 17.76 -24.92
C ASP A 16 -58.56 16.59 -25.30
N HIS A 17 -58.48 16.28 -26.59
CA HIS A 17 -57.57 15.24 -27.10
C HIS A 17 -56.09 15.63 -26.97
N GLN A 18 -55.73 16.90 -27.17
CA GLN A 18 -54.37 17.40 -26.89
C GLN A 18 -53.97 17.21 -25.43
N GLN A 19 -54.87 17.54 -24.48
CA GLN A 19 -54.61 17.39 -23.05
C GLN A 19 -54.46 15.91 -22.65
N GLN A 20 -55.27 15.02 -23.23
CA GLN A 20 -55.14 13.58 -23.03
C GLN A 20 -53.81 13.03 -23.57
N LEU A 21 -53.37 13.42 -24.77
CA LEU A 21 -52.08 13.00 -25.33
C LEU A 21 -50.89 13.52 -24.51
N ARG A 22 -50.97 14.76 -23.99
CA ARG A 22 -49.96 15.31 -23.05
C ARG A 22 -49.87 14.50 -21.77
N SER A 23 -51.00 14.02 -21.24
CA SER A 23 -51.02 13.16 -20.04
C SER A 23 -50.48 11.75 -20.30
N LEU A 24 -50.61 11.24 -21.53
CA LEU A 24 -50.11 9.93 -21.94
C LEU A 24 -48.59 9.91 -22.12
N ARG A 25 -47.98 11.03 -22.51
CA ARG A 25 -46.53 11.17 -22.73
C ARG A 25 -45.66 10.71 -21.54
N PRO A 26 -45.85 11.21 -20.30
CA PRO A 26 -45.06 10.76 -19.15
C PRO A 26 -45.32 9.28 -18.80
N VAL A 27 -46.52 8.76 -19.07
CA VAL A 27 -46.86 7.35 -18.85
C VAL A 27 -46.10 6.44 -19.80
N LEU A 28 -46.08 6.76 -21.10
CA LEU A 28 -45.30 6.02 -22.09
C LEU A 28 -43.80 6.15 -21.85
N GLN A 29 -43.32 7.32 -21.43
CA GLN A 29 -41.93 7.49 -21.02
C GLN A 29 -41.61 6.65 -19.78
N GLY A 30 -42.51 6.57 -18.81
CA GLY A 30 -42.37 5.71 -17.64
C GLY A 30 -42.25 4.23 -18.02
N PHE A 31 -43.10 3.75 -18.93
CA PHE A 31 -42.99 2.38 -19.45
C PHE A 31 -41.72 2.13 -20.25
N ARG A 32 -41.26 3.12 -21.02
CA ARG A 32 -39.96 3.07 -21.70
C ARG A 32 -38.83 2.93 -20.68
N ASP A 33 -38.79 3.78 -19.66
CA ASP A 33 -37.70 3.81 -18.68
C ASP A 33 -37.69 2.55 -17.80
N SER A 34 -38.87 2.04 -17.42
CA SER A 34 -39.04 0.83 -16.61
C SER A 34 -39.02 -0.47 -17.42
N ARG A 35 -39.04 -0.40 -18.77
CA ARG A 35 -39.11 -1.55 -19.68
C ARG A 35 -40.31 -2.48 -19.40
N HIS A 36 -41.43 -1.93 -18.89
CA HIS A 36 -42.66 -2.67 -18.60
C HIS A 36 -43.48 -2.95 -19.87
N TRP A 37 -42.89 -3.73 -20.78
CA TRP A 37 -43.41 -3.94 -22.13
C TRP A 37 -44.80 -4.56 -22.19
N SER A 38 -45.14 -5.50 -21.28
CA SER A 38 -46.48 -6.08 -21.26
C SER A 38 -47.59 -5.04 -21.07
N VAL A 39 -47.37 -4.08 -20.17
CA VAL A 39 -48.36 -3.03 -19.86
C VAL A 39 -48.33 -1.98 -20.97
N ALA A 40 -47.14 -1.59 -21.42
CA ALA A 40 -46.96 -0.63 -22.50
C ALA A 40 -47.69 -1.09 -23.78
N HIS A 41 -47.54 -2.35 -24.17
CA HIS A 41 -48.15 -2.90 -25.39
C HIS A 41 -49.68 -2.82 -25.34
N THR A 42 -50.27 -3.07 -24.17
CA THR A 42 -51.73 -2.96 -23.97
C THR A 42 -52.20 -1.51 -24.09
N VAL A 43 -51.38 -0.54 -23.66
CA VAL A 43 -51.71 0.89 -23.69
C VAL A 43 -51.54 1.51 -25.07
N VAL A 44 -50.58 1.01 -25.87
CA VAL A 44 -50.24 1.58 -27.19
C VAL A 44 -50.85 0.86 -28.39
N GLU A 45 -51.55 -0.27 -28.18
CA GLU A 45 -52.11 -1.11 -29.25
C GLU A 45 -52.95 -0.32 -30.28
N TRP A 46 -53.70 0.68 -29.83
CA TRP A 46 -54.52 1.54 -30.69
C TRP A 46 -53.71 2.41 -31.67
N LEU A 47 -52.45 2.75 -31.33
CA LEU A 47 -51.59 3.55 -32.21
C LEU A 47 -51.25 2.80 -33.51
N SER A 48 -51.12 1.47 -33.46
CA SER A 48 -50.88 0.64 -34.66
C SER A 48 -52.01 0.75 -35.68
N LYS A 49 -53.26 0.85 -35.21
CA LYS A 49 -54.45 1.01 -36.06
C LYS A 49 -54.45 2.35 -36.79
N ILE A 50 -53.87 3.39 -36.22
CA ILE A 50 -53.75 4.73 -36.84
C ILE A 50 -52.65 4.75 -37.90
N GLU A 51 -51.53 4.06 -37.66
CA GLU A 51 -50.42 4.07 -38.62
C GLU A 51 -50.75 3.29 -39.91
N HIS A 52 -51.50 2.20 -39.81
CA HIS A 52 -51.88 1.35 -40.94
C HIS A 52 -53.04 1.88 -41.81
N LEU A 53 -53.62 3.05 -41.50
CA LEU A 53 -54.65 3.66 -42.35
C LEU A 53 -54.03 4.30 -43.61
N PRO A 54 -54.62 4.09 -44.82
CA PRO A 54 -54.06 4.58 -46.07
C PRO A 54 -54.06 6.12 -46.14
N ASN A 55 -52.95 6.73 -46.57
CA ASN A 55 -52.75 8.19 -46.67
C ASN A 55 -53.79 8.95 -47.53
N LYS A 56 -54.61 8.24 -48.32
CA LYS A 56 -55.71 8.81 -49.13
C LYS A 56 -57.01 9.03 -48.35
N SER A 57 -57.05 8.69 -47.06
CA SER A 57 -58.27 8.74 -46.25
C SER A 57 -58.34 10.00 -45.38
N ASN A 58 -59.24 10.92 -45.75
CA ASN A 58 -59.83 11.97 -44.92
C ASN A 58 -58.87 12.99 -44.26
N GLU A 59 -59.11 14.29 -44.46
CA GLU A 59 -58.34 15.42 -43.87
C GLU A 59 -58.16 15.28 -42.34
N HIS A 60 -59.13 14.64 -41.70
CA HIS A 60 -59.16 14.31 -40.28
C HIS A 60 -57.99 13.39 -39.82
N HIS A 61 -57.56 12.40 -40.61
CA HIS A 61 -56.46 11.51 -40.20
C HIS A 61 -55.10 12.19 -40.29
N GLN A 62 -54.90 13.07 -41.27
CA GLN A 62 -53.66 13.86 -41.38
C GLN A 62 -53.53 14.84 -40.22
N LYS A 63 -54.64 15.47 -39.80
CA LYS A 63 -54.71 16.30 -38.59
C LYS A 63 -54.36 15.51 -37.33
N LEU A 64 -54.86 14.28 -37.18
CA LEU A 64 -54.53 13.41 -36.04
C LEU A 64 -53.06 12.97 -36.01
N LYS A 65 -52.48 12.58 -37.16
CA LYS A 65 -51.05 12.24 -37.23
C LYS A 65 -50.16 13.46 -36.91
N THR A 66 -50.53 14.64 -37.39
CA THR A 66 -49.85 15.91 -37.07
C THR A 66 -49.92 16.22 -35.57
N LEU A 67 -51.07 15.96 -34.93
CA LEU A 67 -51.26 16.12 -33.50
C LEU A 67 -50.38 15.16 -32.69
N LEU A 68 -50.31 13.90 -33.11
CA LEU A 68 -49.45 12.89 -32.49
C LEU A 68 -47.96 13.23 -32.66
N ASP A 69 -47.56 13.79 -33.81
CA ASP A 69 -46.19 14.26 -34.04
C ASP A 69 -45.78 15.40 -33.08
N GLN A 70 -46.71 16.30 -32.80
CA GLN A 70 -46.48 17.42 -31.88
C GLN A 70 -46.44 16.98 -30.42
N GLU A 71 -47.42 16.19 -29.99
CA GLU A 71 -47.64 15.89 -28.56
C GLU A 71 -46.95 14.60 -28.09
N LEU A 72 -46.73 13.63 -28.99
CA LEU A 72 -46.08 12.34 -28.72
C LEU A 72 -45.01 12.00 -29.80
N PRO A 73 -43.86 12.68 -29.86
CA PRO A 73 -42.89 12.53 -30.95
C PRO A 73 -42.41 11.10 -31.25
N SER A 74 -42.47 10.19 -30.26
CA SER A 74 -42.10 8.77 -30.41
C SER A 74 -43.28 7.84 -30.74
N TRP A 75 -44.46 8.36 -31.06
CA TRP A 75 -45.68 7.56 -31.25
C TRP A 75 -45.54 6.55 -32.39
N ARG A 76 -44.78 6.87 -33.45
CA ARG A 76 -44.51 5.94 -34.56
C ARG A 76 -43.75 4.70 -34.13
N ALA A 77 -42.74 4.85 -33.27
CA ALA A 77 -42.02 3.71 -32.68
C ALA A 77 -42.97 2.79 -31.90
N TRP A 78 -43.91 3.37 -31.14
CA TRP A 78 -44.94 2.62 -30.42
C TRP A 78 -45.98 1.98 -31.35
N ALA A 79 -46.36 2.66 -32.44
CA ALA A 79 -47.35 2.20 -33.41
C ALA A 79 -46.81 1.05 -34.28
N CYS A 80 -45.55 1.13 -34.68
CA CYS A 80 -44.86 0.11 -35.47
C CYS A 80 -44.38 -1.08 -34.63
N TRP A 81 -44.53 -1.02 -33.30
CA TRP A 81 -43.99 -2.01 -32.38
C TRP A 81 -44.63 -3.39 -32.53
N GLN A 82 -43.86 -4.43 -32.85
CA GLN A 82 -44.35 -5.82 -33.01
C GLN A 82 -43.59 -6.81 -32.09
N PRO A 83 -43.80 -6.76 -30.77
CA PRO A 83 -43.09 -7.63 -29.82
C PRO A 83 -43.57 -9.08 -29.86
N ASN A 84 -42.79 -9.98 -29.26
CA ASN A 84 -43.31 -11.27 -28.86
C ASN A 84 -44.25 -11.12 -27.64
N VAL A 85 -45.56 -11.02 -27.90
CA VAL A 85 -46.59 -10.77 -26.87
C VAL A 85 -46.58 -11.84 -25.76
N ALA A 86 -46.32 -13.10 -26.10
CA ALA A 86 -46.23 -14.17 -25.11
C ALA A 86 -45.03 -13.98 -24.17
N ARG A 87 -43.87 -13.59 -24.73
CA ARG A 87 -42.64 -13.35 -23.98
C ARG A 87 -42.75 -12.14 -23.05
N ILE A 88 -43.20 -10.99 -23.55
CA ILE A 88 -43.33 -9.78 -22.70
C ILE A 88 -44.35 -9.99 -21.57
N LYS A 89 -45.43 -10.75 -21.79
CA LYS A 89 -46.40 -11.12 -20.74
C LYS A 89 -45.80 -12.06 -19.70
N LYS A 90 -44.99 -13.03 -20.14
CA LYS A 90 -44.26 -13.95 -19.25
C LYS A 90 -43.22 -13.20 -18.42
N TRP A 91 -42.43 -12.33 -19.03
CA TRP A 91 -41.37 -11.56 -18.37
C TRP A 91 -41.92 -10.45 -17.47
N GLY A 92 -43.10 -9.91 -17.79
CA GLY A 92 -43.83 -8.99 -16.92
C GLY A 92 -44.24 -9.58 -15.56
N LYS A 93 -44.20 -10.91 -15.40
CA LYS A 93 -44.46 -11.62 -14.13
C LYS A 93 -43.19 -11.94 -13.33
N LEU A 94 -42.00 -11.64 -13.85
CA LEU A 94 -40.74 -11.82 -13.12
C LEU A 94 -40.67 -10.87 -11.92
N ASN A 95 -39.95 -11.26 -10.86
CA ASN A 95 -39.72 -10.36 -9.73
C ASN A 95 -38.83 -9.17 -10.14
N LEU A 96 -38.90 -8.09 -9.36
CA LEU A 96 -38.18 -6.83 -9.67
C LEU A 96 -36.66 -7.01 -9.75
N THR A 97 -36.08 -7.92 -8.95
CA THR A 97 -34.65 -8.21 -8.96
C THR A 97 -34.21 -8.82 -10.31
N LEU A 98 -34.94 -9.83 -10.79
CA LEU A 98 -34.69 -10.49 -12.06
C LEU A 98 -34.97 -9.56 -13.25
N GLN A 99 -36.02 -8.74 -13.17
CA GLN A 99 -36.30 -7.72 -14.18
C GLN A 99 -35.17 -6.67 -14.26
N GLY A 100 -34.58 -6.31 -13.11
CA GLY A 100 -33.41 -5.44 -13.04
C GLY A 100 -32.18 -6.08 -13.69
N GLN A 101 -31.89 -7.34 -13.38
CA GLN A 101 -30.75 -8.08 -13.95
C GLN A 101 -30.90 -8.31 -15.47
N LEU A 102 -32.13 -8.50 -15.96
CA LEU A 102 -32.41 -8.73 -17.38
C LEU A 102 -32.77 -7.46 -18.15
N ARG A 103 -32.66 -6.27 -17.55
CA ARG A 103 -33.19 -5.02 -18.12
C ARG A 103 -32.75 -4.76 -19.57
N CYS A 104 -31.49 -5.03 -19.90
CA CYS A 104 -30.96 -4.85 -21.25
C CYS A 104 -31.45 -5.92 -22.24
N ILE A 105 -31.68 -7.16 -21.77
CA ILE A 105 -32.22 -8.25 -22.58
C ILE A 105 -33.72 -8.03 -22.82
N ILE A 106 -34.47 -7.59 -21.80
CA ILE A 106 -35.88 -7.21 -21.90
C ILE A 106 -36.06 -6.08 -22.91
N ALA A 107 -35.12 -5.13 -22.97
CA ALA A 107 -35.18 -4.02 -23.92
C ALA A 107 -35.21 -4.47 -25.39
N LEU A 108 -34.65 -5.64 -25.73
CA LEU A 108 -34.63 -6.17 -27.10
C LEU A 108 -36.03 -6.48 -27.65
N ASP A 109 -37.01 -6.79 -26.80
CA ASP A 109 -38.42 -6.96 -27.19
C ASP A 109 -39.21 -5.64 -27.15
N GLY A 110 -38.56 -4.52 -26.83
CA GLY A 110 -39.18 -3.19 -26.78
C GLY A 110 -39.31 -2.51 -28.15
N PRO A 111 -40.02 -1.37 -28.21
CA PRO A 111 -40.09 -0.56 -29.42
C PRO A 111 -38.71 -0.02 -29.82
N ASP A 112 -38.49 0.07 -31.13
CA ASP A 112 -37.29 0.72 -31.67
C ASP A 112 -37.55 2.22 -31.84
N PHE A 113 -36.91 3.01 -30.98
CA PHE A 113 -37.08 4.46 -30.94
C PHE A 113 -36.11 5.22 -31.84
N ASP A 114 -35.13 4.55 -32.46
CA ASP A 114 -34.01 5.19 -33.15
C ASP A 114 -34.08 5.00 -34.66
N SER A 115 -34.46 3.81 -35.13
CA SER A 115 -34.57 3.49 -36.57
C SER A 115 -36.00 3.37 -37.10
N ASN A 116 -37.02 3.64 -36.28
CA ASN A 116 -38.43 3.38 -36.59
C ASN A 116 -38.71 1.91 -37.00
N GLY A 117 -37.84 0.99 -36.59
CA GLY A 117 -38.02 -0.44 -36.80
C GLY A 117 -39.18 -0.99 -35.98
N LYS A 118 -39.55 -2.24 -36.27
CA LYS A 118 -40.68 -2.89 -35.60
C LYS A 118 -40.37 -3.25 -34.15
N THR A 119 -39.19 -3.75 -33.83
CA THR A 119 -38.83 -4.18 -32.48
C THR A 119 -37.32 -4.04 -32.36
N LEU A 120 -36.80 -3.54 -31.25
CA LEU A 120 -35.39 -3.18 -31.11
C LEU A 120 -34.42 -4.33 -31.47
N GLY A 121 -34.71 -5.55 -31.04
CA GLY A 121 -33.91 -6.74 -31.38
C GLY A 121 -33.99 -7.18 -32.85
N LYS A 122 -34.91 -6.61 -33.64
CA LYS A 122 -35.11 -6.88 -35.07
C LYS A 122 -34.59 -5.75 -35.97
N SER A 123 -34.08 -4.66 -35.40
CA SER A 123 -33.69 -3.45 -36.15
C SER A 123 -32.36 -2.85 -35.70
N LEU A 124 -31.45 -3.67 -35.14
CA LEU A 124 -30.14 -3.27 -34.61
C LEU A 124 -29.26 -2.52 -35.65
N PRO A 125 -29.12 -1.19 -35.62
CA PRO A 125 -28.65 -0.44 -36.79
C PRO A 125 -27.20 -0.68 -37.22
N ASP A 126 -26.27 -0.99 -36.31
CA ASP A 126 -24.83 -1.04 -36.62
C ASP A 126 -24.02 -1.97 -35.68
N HIS A 127 -24.43 -3.24 -35.52
CA HIS A 127 -23.81 -4.20 -34.57
C HIS A 127 -23.81 -3.76 -33.08
N LYS A 128 -24.48 -2.65 -32.77
CA LYS A 128 -24.54 -2.04 -31.43
C LYS A 128 -25.98 -1.63 -31.10
N LEU A 129 -26.38 -1.85 -29.86
CA LEU A 129 -27.61 -1.25 -29.36
C LEU A 129 -27.46 0.27 -29.23
N PRO A 130 -28.51 1.06 -29.49
CA PRO A 130 -28.47 2.51 -29.33
C PRO A 130 -28.09 2.92 -27.90
N LYS A 131 -27.28 4.00 -27.79
CA LYS A 131 -26.91 4.62 -26.52
C LYS A 131 -28.14 5.25 -25.87
N ASP A 132 -28.72 4.58 -24.89
CA ASP A 132 -29.63 5.26 -23.96
C ASP A 132 -28.78 6.21 -23.07
N ARG A 133 -28.97 7.53 -23.20
CA ARG A 133 -28.17 8.58 -22.51
C ARG A 133 -28.21 8.47 -20.98
N ARG A 134 -28.98 7.54 -20.41
CA ARG A 134 -29.19 7.35 -18.97
C ARG A 134 -28.69 6.01 -18.42
N THR A 135 -28.26 5.05 -19.25
CA THR A 135 -27.73 3.75 -18.78
C THR A 135 -26.39 3.45 -19.44
N SER A 136 -25.34 3.30 -18.64
CA SER A 136 -23.95 3.07 -19.08
C SER A 136 -23.66 1.66 -19.62
N SER A 137 -24.67 0.82 -19.86
CA SER A 137 -24.50 -0.59 -20.23
C SER A 137 -25.20 -0.89 -21.56
N ILE A 138 -24.45 -0.82 -22.66
CA ILE A 138 -24.88 -1.25 -23.99
C ILE A 138 -24.60 -2.75 -24.09
N LEU A 139 -25.55 -3.57 -24.54
CA LEU A 139 -25.21 -4.93 -24.98
C LEU A 139 -24.66 -4.84 -26.40
N THR A 140 -23.46 -5.34 -26.62
CA THR A 140 -22.79 -5.38 -27.92
C THR A 140 -22.76 -6.82 -28.42
N PHE A 141 -23.29 -7.08 -29.61
CA PHE A 141 -23.26 -8.42 -30.21
C PHE A 141 -22.02 -8.52 -31.09
N ASN A 142 -21.10 -9.43 -30.77
CA ASN A 142 -19.88 -9.62 -31.54
C ASN A 142 -20.10 -10.57 -32.73
N GLY A 143 -21.00 -10.17 -33.63
CA GLY A 143 -21.26 -10.85 -34.91
C GLY A 143 -20.57 -10.12 -36.06
N GLU A 144 -20.06 -10.86 -37.03
CA GLU A 144 -19.34 -10.32 -38.20
C GLU A 144 -20.28 -9.61 -39.17
N THR A 145 -21.57 -9.98 -39.16
CA THR A 145 -22.61 -9.42 -40.04
C THR A 145 -23.82 -8.95 -39.23
N HIS A 146 -24.57 -7.99 -39.78
CA HIS A 146 -25.83 -7.54 -39.19
C HIS A 146 -26.84 -8.69 -39.01
N GLU A 147 -26.93 -9.59 -39.99
CA GLU A 147 -27.78 -10.79 -39.92
C GLU A 147 -27.37 -11.72 -38.77
N GLU A 148 -26.08 -11.88 -38.52
CA GLU A 148 -25.57 -12.66 -37.40
C GLU A 148 -25.91 -12.01 -36.05
N CYS A 149 -25.78 -10.69 -35.92
CA CYS A 149 -26.19 -9.98 -34.71
C CYS A 149 -27.70 -10.15 -34.42
N LEU A 150 -28.55 -10.08 -35.46
CA LEU A 150 -29.98 -10.34 -35.33
C LEU A 150 -30.27 -11.79 -34.89
N TYR A 151 -29.57 -12.76 -35.49
CA TYR A 151 -29.65 -14.15 -35.09
C TYR A 151 -29.24 -14.35 -33.62
N MET A 152 -28.14 -13.73 -33.19
CA MET A 152 -27.65 -13.78 -31.81
C MET A 152 -28.63 -13.13 -30.83
N ALA A 153 -29.27 -12.01 -31.19
CA ALA A 153 -30.28 -11.35 -30.37
C ALA A 153 -31.52 -12.23 -30.17
N GLU A 154 -32.06 -12.83 -31.24
CA GLU A 154 -33.19 -13.75 -31.13
C GLU A 154 -32.80 -15.01 -30.36
N LYS A 155 -31.59 -15.53 -30.59
CA LYS A 155 -31.06 -16.69 -29.85
C LYS A 155 -30.94 -16.38 -28.36
N LEU A 156 -30.39 -15.23 -27.98
CA LEU A 156 -30.30 -14.78 -26.59
C LEU A 156 -31.68 -14.70 -25.93
N LEU A 157 -32.65 -14.08 -26.60
CA LEU A 157 -34.03 -13.96 -26.09
C LEU A 157 -34.68 -15.35 -25.86
N ARG A 158 -34.49 -16.26 -26.80
CA ARG A 158 -35.03 -17.63 -26.75
C ARG A 158 -34.33 -18.49 -25.68
N LEU A 159 -33.04 -18.28 -25.45
CA LEU A 159 -32.28 -18.94 -24.38
C LEU A 159 -32.63 -18.38 -23.00
N ALA A 160 -32.78 -17.06 -22.86
CA ALA A 160 -33.30 -16.43 -21.64
C ALA A 160 -34.66 -17.03 -21.27
N ASP A 161 -35.54 -17.21 -22.27
CA ASP A 161 -36.85 -17.84 -22.06
C ASP A 161 -36.78 -19.25 -21.48
N LYS A 162 -35.80 -20.05 -21.92
CA LYS A 162 -35.56 -21.42 -21.43
C LYS A 162 -34.91 -21.38 -20.05
N SER A 163 -33.79 -20.69 -19.89
CA SER A 163 -33.03 -20.64 -18.63
C SER A 163 -33.87 -20.12 -17.46
N LEU A 164 -34.82 -19.22 -17.71
CA LEU A 164 -35.73 -18.72 -16.68
C LEU A 164 -36.82 -19.72 -16.27
N THR A 165 -37.12 -20.76 -17.06
CA THR A 165 -38.21 -21.72 -16.79
C THR A 165 -37.80 -23.07 -16.22
N TYR A 166 -36.55 -23.52 -16.43
CA TYR A 166 -36.16 -24.89 -16.10
C TYR A 166 -35.68 -25.05 -14.65
N ARG A 167 -34.39 -24.81 -14.36
CA ARG A 167 -33.83 -25.00 -13.02
C ARG A 167 -33.05 -23.77 -12.53
N PRO A 168 -32.83 -23.61 -11.21
CA PRO A 168 -32.10 -22.46 -10.69
C PRO A 168 -30.62 -22.41 -11.15
N GLU A 169 -29.99 -23.56 -11.45
CA GLU A 169 -28.61 -23.64 -11.96
C GLU A 169 -28.51 -23.03 -13.37
N ASP A 170 -29.53 -23.26 -14.21
CA ASP A 170 -29.60 -22.69 -15.57
C ASP A 170 -29.63 -21.18 -15.55
N ARG A 171 -30.27 -20.61 -14.52
CA ARG A 171 -30.36 -19.16 -14.34
C ARG A 171 -29.02 -18.59 -13.95
N GLU A 172 -28.32 -19.21 -13.00
CA GLU A 172 -27.02 -18.73 -12.53
C GLU A 172 -25.94 -18.83 -13.59
N ILE A 173 -25.87 -19.95 -14.33
CA ILE A 173 -24.96 -20.11 -15.46
C ILE A 173 -25.29 -19.09 -16.55
N PHE A 174 -26.57 -18.89 -16.85
CA PHE A 174 -27.00 -17.85 -17.80
C PHE A 174 -26.53 -16.47 -17.35
N PHE A 175 -26.74 -16.10 -16.09
CA PHE A 175 -26.29 -14.80 -15.58
C PHE A 175 -24.77 -14.66 -15.59
N HIS A 176 -24.03 -15.69 -15.16
CA HIS A 176 -22.57 -15.67 -15.16
C HIS A 176 -21.97 -15.52 -16.57
N LEU A 177 -22.53 -16.23 -17.55
CA LEU A 177 -22.04 -16.14 -18.92
C LEU A 177 -22.42 -14.80 -19.56
N MET A 178 -23.58 -14.25 -19.20
CA MET A 178 -24.10 -12.98 -19.72
C MET A 178 -23.70 -11.75 -18.89
N THR A 179 -22.88 -11.90 -17.84
CA THR A 179 -22.27 -10.75 -17.12
C THR A 179 -21.14 -10.17 -17.97
N GLY A 180 -21.48 -9.23 -18.85
CA GLY A 180 -20.54 -8.55 -19.74
C GLY A 180 -21.25 -7.57 -20.66
N VAL A 181 -20.48 -6.62 -21.22
CA VAL A 181 -20.98 -5.69 -22.24
C VAL A 181 -21.13 -6.45 -23.57
N ASP A 182 -20.18 -7.34 -23.88
CA ASP A 182 -20.15 -8.12 -25.12
C ASP A 182 -20.85 -9.50 -25.00
N ILE A 183 -21.83 -9.72 -25.86
CA ILE A 183 -22.48 -11.01 -26.09
C ILE A 183 -21.73 -11.73 -27.21
N LEU A 184 -21.01 -12.78 -26.85
CA LEU A 184 -20.27 -13.64 -27.78
C LEU A 184 -21.13 -14.82 -28.24
N ARG A 185 -21.07 -15.16 -29.53
CA ARG A 185 -21.80 -16.29 -30.11
C ARG A 185 -21.53 -17.61 -29.38
N ARG A 186 -20.25 -17.89 -29.08
CA ARG A 186 -19.83 -19.08 -28.33
C ARG A 186 -20.51 -19.21 -26.97
N LYS A 187 -20.74 -18.11 -26.25
CA LYS A 187 -21.40 -18.14 -24.94
C LYS A 187 -22.89 -18.49 -25.06
N LEU A 188 -23.54 -18.02 -26.13
CA LEU A 188 -24.91 -18.42 -26.45
C LEU A 188 -25.00 -19.89 -26.86
N ASP A 189 -24.04 -20.36 -27.65
CA ASP A 189 -23.93 -21.77 -28.04
C ASP A 189 -23.72 -22.66 -26.80
N LEU A 190 -22.89 -22.21 -25.84
CA LEU A 190 -22.64 -22.93 -24.59
C LEU A 190 -23.93 -23.07 -23.77
N ILE A 191 -24.67 -21.98 -23.58
CA ILE A 191 -25.96 -22.01 -22.87
C ILE A 191 -26.96 -22.91 -23.60
N GLU A 192 -27.02 -22.86 -24.93
CA GLU A 192 -27.94 -23.72 -25.70
C GLU A 192 -27.62 -25.21 -25.52
N ILE A 193 -26.34 -25.58 -25.56
CA ILE A 193 -25.91 -26.97 -25.35
C ILE A 193 -26.21 -27.39 -23.90
N LEU A 194 -25.88 -26.56 -22.92
CA LEU A 194 -26.09 -26.88 -21.51
C LEU A 194 -27.58 -26.99 -21.15
N THR A 195 -28.46 -26.24 -21.82
CA THR A 195 -29.91 -26.30 -21.63
C THR A 195 -30.59 -27.43 -22.42
N SER A 196 -29.84 -28.21 -23.20
CA SER A 196 -30.35 -29.41 -23.87
C SER A 196 -30.48 -30.61 -22.91
N VAL A 197 -31.30 -31.59 -23.29
CA VAL A 197 -31.63 -32.76 -22.45
C VAL A 197 -30.42 -33.70 -22.33
N GLY A 198 -30.10 -34.17 -21.12
CA GLY A 198 -29.07 -35.19 -20.88
C GLY A 198 -27.68 -34.69 -20.47
N PHE A 199 -27.56 -33.45 -19.99
CA PHE A 199 -26.34 -32.83 -19.45
C PHE A 199 -26.48 -32.41 -17.98
N GLU A 200 -27.44 -32.98 -17.24
CA GLU A 200 -27.81 -32.53 -15.89
C GLU A 200 -26.61 -32.58 -14.92
N THR A 201 -25.87 -33.69 -14.90
CA THR A 201 -24.71 -33.85 -14.00
C THR A 201 -23.51 -32.98 -14.38
N ILE A 202 -23.30 -32.73 -15.67
CA ILE A 202 -22.23 -31.83 -16.14
C ILE A 202 -22.56 -30.39 -15.77
N ARG A 203 -23.83 -30.00 -15.86
CA ARG A 203 -24.30 -28.66 -15.55
C ARG A 203 -24.00 -28.28 -14.10
N ASP A 204 -24.30 -29.18 -13.16
CA ASP A 204 -24.01 -28.96 -11.74
C ASP A 204 -22.51 -28.78 -11.50
N ARG A 205 -21.68 -29.61 -12.14
CA ARG A 205 -20.21 -29.50 -12.05
C ARG A 205 -19.66 -28.23 -12.72
N ILE A 206 -20.26 -27.75 -13.80
CA ILE A 206 -19.89 -26.47 -14.41
C ILE A 206 -20.27 -25.30 -13.49
N ALA A 207 -21.41 -25.37 -12.81
CA ALA A 207 -21.79 -24.35 -11.82
C ALA A 207 -20.79 -24.30 -10.65
N GLU A 208 -20.37 -25.46 -10.14
CA GLU A 208 -19.32 -25.56 -9.12
C GLU A 208 -17.97 -25.05 -9.62
N ALA A 209 -17.60 -25.37 -10.86
CA ALA A 209 -16.38 -24.88 -11.49
C ALA A 209 -16.35 -23.34 -11.63
N TYR A 210 -17.52 -22.71 -11.80
CA TYR A 210 -17.68 -21.25 -11.77
C TYR A 210 -17.88 -20.65 -10.38
N LEU A 211 -17.73 -21.44 -9.31
CA LEU A 211 -17.96 -21.02 -7.91
C LEU A 211 -19.36 -20.44 -7.66
N LEU A 212 -20.36 -20.89 -8.41
CA LEU A 212 -21.73 -20.48 -8.19
C LEU A 212 -22.24 -21.12 -6.88
N ARG A 213 -23.16 -20.42 -6.18
CA ARG A 213 -23.75 -20.85 -4.89
C ARG A 213 -22.83 -20.98 -3.68
N GLY A 214 -21.69 -20.28 -3.68
CA GLY A 214 -20.79 -20.31 -2.53
C GLY A 214 -20.03 -21.63 -2.39
N ALA A 215 -19.80 -22.33 -3.51
CA ALA A 215 -18.88 -23.46 -3.55
C ALA A 215 -17.49 -23.04 -3.04
N SER A 216 -16.81 -23.93 -2.32
CA SER A 216 -15.45 -23.68 -1.83
C SER A 216 -14.44 -23.76 -2.99
N LYS A 217 -13.24 -23.19 -2.80
CA LYS A 217 -12.14 -23.32 -3.77
C LYS A 217 -11.79 -24.79 -4.05
N GLN A 218 -11.84 -25.65 -3.02
CA GLN A 218 -11.64 -27.09 -3.17
C GLN A 218 -12.72 -27.72 -4.05
N THR A 219 -13.99 -27.35 -3.85
CA THR A 219 -15.11 -27.82 -4.67
C THR A 219 -14.93 -27.44 -6.14
N GLN A 220 -14.41 -26.23 -6.43
CA GLN A 220 -14.07 -25.82 -7.79
C GLN A 220 -12.97 -26.70 -8.38
N ILE A 221 -11.88 -26.94 -7.65
CA ILE A 221 -10.77 -27.80 -8.10
C ILE A 221 -11.28 -29.20 -8.43
N ASP A 222 -12.07 -29.80 -7.54
CA ASP A 222 -12.62 -31.14 -7.73
C ASP A 222 -13.57 -31.21 -8.93
N ALA A 223 -14.39 -30.16 -9.13
CA ALA A 223 -15.27 -30.05 -10.27
C ALA A 223 -14.50 -29.91 -11.59
N VAL A 224 -13.43 -29.12 -11.63
CA VAL A 224 -12.57 -28.95 -12.82
C VAL A 224 -11.86 -30.27 -13.16
N LYS A 225 -11.27 -30.97 -12.18
CA LYS A 225 -10.66 -32.29 -12.39
C LYS A 225 -11.67 -33.30 -12.94
N TRP A 226 -12.86 -33.33 -12.33
CA TRP A 226 -13.92 -34.22 -12.77
C TRP A 226 -14.36 -33.91 -14.20
N LEU A 227 -14.58 -32.62 -14.53
CA LEU A 227 -15.00 -32.19 -15.86
C LEU A 227 -13.96 -32.54 -16.93
N LEU A 228 -12.67 -32.27 -16.67
CA LEU A 228 -11.59 -32.60 -17.59
C LEU A 228 -11.62 -34.09 -17.96
N LYS A 229 -11.61 -34.96 -16.95
CA LYS A 229 -11.65 -36.42 -17.12
C LYS A 229 -12.94 -36.88 -17.81
N LYS A 230 -14.10 -36.38 -17.39
CA LYS A 230 -15.39 -36.83 -17.95
C LYS A 230 -15.60 -36.38 -19.39
N MET A 231 -15.14 -35.19 -19.76
CA MET A 231 -15.23 -34.63 -21.10
C MET A 231 -14.27 -35.32 -22.08
N ASN A 232 -13.10 -35.77 -21.61
CA ASN A 232 -12.18 -36.59 -22.41
C ASN A 232 -12.76 -37.96 -22.74
N ALA A 233 -13.27 -38.66 -21.72
CA ALA A 233 -13.64 -40.06 -21.84
C ALA A 233 -14.91 -40.33 -22.67
N ASN A 234 -15.79 -39.34 -22.88
CA ASN A 234 -17.08 -39.57 -23.50
C ASN A 234 -17.31 -38.73 -24.77
N PRO A 235 -17.44 -39.36 -25.95
CA PRO A 235 -17.64 -38.65 -27.22
C PRO A 235 -18.95 -37.84 -27.27
N LYS A 236 -19.95 -38.17 -26.42
CA LYS A 236 -21.21 -37.41 -26.28
C LYS A 236 -20.97 -35.92 -26.01
N TYR A 237 -19.82 -35.55 -25.41
CA TYR A 237 -19.51 -34.17 -25.05
C TYR A 237 -18.69 -33.42 -26.10
N ARG A 238 -18.47 -33.97 -27.30
CA ARG A 238 -17.71 -33.30 -28.37
C ARG A 238 -18.20 -31.86 -28.63
N THR A 239 -19.50 -31.67 -28.86
CA THR A 239 -20.06 -30.35 -29.14
C THR A 239 -19.91 -29.38 -27.97
N LEU A 240 -19.97 -29.88 -26.73
CA LEU A 240 -19.73 -29.06 -25.54
C LEU A 240 -18.26 -28.66 -25.42
N ARG A 241 -17.32 -29.58 -25.71
CA ARG A 241 -15.87 -29.32 -25.69
C ARG A 241 -15.49 -28.20 -26.64
N ASP A 242 -15.97 -28.26 -27.88
CA ASP A 242 -15.64 -27.29 -28.92
C ASP A 242 -16.00 -25.85 -28.52
N VAL A 243 -17.10 -25.69 -27.76
CA VAL A 243 -17.59 -24.39 -27.34
C VAL A 243 -17.04 -23.96 -25.97
N PHE A 244 -16.85 -24.91 -25.05
CA PHE A 244 -16.43 -24.65 -23.66
C PHE A 244 -14.91 -24.52 -23.50
N ALA A 245 -14.10 -24.99 -24.45
CA ALA A 245 -12.64 -25.00 -24.38
C ALA A 245 -12.01 -23.68 -23.93
N VAL A 246 -12.46 -22.56 -24.50
CA VAL A 246 -11.89 -21.24 -24.22
C VAL A 246 -12.22 -20.74 -22.82
N ASP A 247 -13.42 -21.08 -22.31
CA ASP A 247 -13.84 -20.68 -20.97
C ASP A 247 -13.33 -21.68 -19.89
N PHE A 248 -13.08 -22.94 -20.26
CA PHE A 248 -12.56 -23.97 -19.36
C PHE A 248 -11.03 -23.90 -19.18
N GLY A 249 -10.29 -23.51 -20.21
CA GLY A 249 -8.82 -23.39 -20.16
C GLY A 249 -8.29 -22.56 -18.97
N PRO A 250 -8.82 -21.36 -18.71
CA PRO A 250 -8.46 -20.56 -17.54
C PRO A 250 -8.74 -21.26 -16.21
N LEU A 251 -9.86 -21.99 -16.09
CA LEU A 251 -10.20 -22.74 -14.87
C LEU A 251 -9.20 -23.87 -14.59
N VAL A 252 -8.73 -24.54 -15.65
CA VAL A 252 -7.71 -25.60 -15.57
C VAL A 252 -6.36 -25.00 -15.17
N LYS A 253 -5.97 -23.86 -15.75
CA LYS A 253 -4.74 -23.15 -15.37
C LYS A 253 -4.77 -22.72 -13.90
N ASP A 254 -5.86 -22.10 -13.46
CA ASP A 254 -6.02 -21.65 -12.07
C ASP A 254 -5.92 -22.82 -11.09
N MET A 255 -6.52 -23.97 -11.44
CA MET A 255 -6.41 -25.20 -10.66
C MET A 255 -4.96 -25.72 -10.60
N ILE A 256 -4.24 -25.77 -11.73
CA ILE A 256 -2.82 -26.17 -11.78
C ILE A 256 -1.98 -25.27 -10.87
N GLN A 257 -2.20 -23.95 -10.92
CA GLN A 257 -1.44 -22.98 -10.11
C GLN A 257 -1.73 -23.13 -8.61
N GLU A 258 -2.98 -23.38 -8.23
CA GLU A 258 -3.37 -23.61 -6.84
C GLU A 258 -2.70 -24.88 -6.28
N GLU A 259 -2.67 -25.97 -7.05
CA GLU A 259 -2.00 -27.22 -6.66
C GLU A 259 -0.48 -27.07 -6.49
N ARG A 260 0.17 -26.21 -7.31
CA ARG A 260 1.59 -25.85 -7.11
C ARG A 260 1.81 -25.03 -5.84
N SER A 261 0.89 -24.12 -5.55
CA SER A 261 0.93 -23.29 -4.34
C SER A 261 0.77 -24.15 -3.08
N HIS A 262 -0.11 -25.16 -3.12
CA HIS A 262 -0.22 -26.15 -2.05
C HIS A 262 1.07 -26.96 -1.87
N LEU A 263 1.71 -27.38 -2.97
CA LEU A 263 3.00 -28.07 -2.90
C LEU A 263 4.10 -27.19 -2.30
N LEU A 264 4.16 -25.91 -2.67
CA LEU A 264 5.11 -24.95 -2.11
C LEU A 264 4.90 -24.75 -0.60
N ALA A 265 3.65 -24.59 -0.18
CA ALA A 265 3.30 -24.46 1.24
C ALA A 265 3.71 -25.71 2.04
N PHE A 266 3.50 -26.90 1.48
CA PHE A 266 3.96 -28.16 2.08
C PHE A 266 5.48 -28.26 2.20
N MET A 267 6.24 -27.60 1.31
CA MET A 267 7.69 -27.62 1.37
C MET A 267 8.27 -26.73 2.47
N PHE A 268 7.60 -25.63 2.82
CA PHE A 268 8.11 -24.65 3.77
C PHE A 268 7.44 -24.67 5.16
N VAL A 269 6.31 -25.37 5.34
CA VAL A 269 5.59 -25.42 6.62
C VAL A 269 5.72 -26.80 7.28
N ALA A 270 6.37 -26.85 8.46
CA ALA A 270 6.62 -28.09 9.20
C ALA A 270 5.34 -28.80 9.70
N GLU A 271 4.26 -28.05 9.97
CA GLU A 271 2.99 -28.52 10.56
C GLU A 271 1.83 -28.66 9.55
N ALA A 272 2.11 -28.88 8.26
CA ALA A 272 1.06 -29.06 7.24
C ALA A 272 0.31 -30.42 7.34
N LEU A 273 0.01 -30.90 8.55
CA LEU A 273 -0.88 -32.02 8.83
C LEU A 273 -2.33 -31.59 8.58
N GLY A 274 -2.69 -31.40 7.31
CA GLY A 274 -4.06 -31.07 6.91
C GLY A 274 -4.22 -30.53 5.49
N THR A 275 -3.14 -30.11 4.83
CA THR A 275 -3.21 -29.69 3.41
C THR A 275 -3.28 -30.92 2.52
N ASN A 276 -4.37 -31.06 1.77
CA ASN A 276 -4.61 -32.16 0.84
C ASN A 276 -3.75 -31.97 -0.43
N VAL A 277 -2.42 -32.11 -0.30
CA VAL A 277 -1.49 -31.99 -1.43
C VAL A 277 -1.67 -33.19 -2.34
N MET A 278 -1.81 -32.92 -3.63
CA MET A 278 -1.94 -33.96 -4.65
C MET A 278 -0.78 -34.97 -4.59
N THR A 279 -1.11 -36.26 -4.58
CA THR A 279 -0.10 -37.33 -4.68
C THR A 279 0.56 -37.32 -6.06
N PHE A 280 1.73 -37.94 -6.18
CA PHE A 280 2.40 -38.04 -7.48
C PHE A 280 1.55 -38.80 -8.52
N GLU A 281 0.85 -39.84 -8.10
CA GLU A 281 -0.08 -40.59 -8.95
C GLU A 281 -1.21 -39.69 -9.47
N GLN A 282 -1.79 -38.87 -8.61
CA GLN A 282 -2.84 -37.92 -9.00
C GLN A 282 -2.32 -36.82 -9.96
N GLN A 283 -1.05 -36.42 -9.83
CA GLN A 283 -0.43 -35.46 -10.77
C GLN A 283 -0.15 -36.09 -12.13
N LEU A 284 0.28 -37.35 -12.15
CA LEU A 284 0.47 -38.10 -13.39
C LEU A 284 -0.87 -38.30 -14.10
N ASP A 285 -1.92 -38.68 -13.36
CA ASP A 285 -3.28 -38.79 -13.87
C ASP A 285 -3.76 -37.45 -14.46
N LEU A 286 -3.56 -36.35 -13.75
CA LEU A 286 -3.92 -35.02 -14.24
C LEU A 286 -3.16 -34.65 -15.52
N ARG A 287 -1.85 -34.96 -15.59
CA ARG A 287 -1.04 -34.73 -16.80
C ARG A 287 -1.57 -35.55 -17.98
N LEU A 288 -1.92 -36.82 -17.76
CA LEU A 288 -2.50 -37.68 -18.79
C LEU A 288 -3.85 -37.14 -19.27
N ASP A 289 -4.74 -36.77 -18.34
CA ASP A 289 -6.02 -36.14 -18.64
C ASP A 289 -5.82 -34.83 -19.44
N LEU A 290 -4.78 -34.04 -19.16
CA LEU A 290 -4.46 -32.83 -19.95
C LEU A 290 -3.97 -33.15 -21.35
N VAL A 291 -3.11 -34.17 -21.51
CA VAL A 291 -2.60 -34.60 -22.83
C VAL A 291 -3.73 -35.15 -23.70
N GLU A 292 -4.65 -35.92 -23.11
CA GLU A 292 -5.85 -36.42 -23.81
C GLU A 292 -6.84 -35.31 -24.17
N ALA A 293 -6.79 -34.18 -23.44
CA ALA A 293 -7.64 -33.01 -23.67
C ALA A 293 -7.17 -32.12 -24.84
N SER A 294 -6.84 -32.73 -25.98
CA SER A 294 -6.49 -32.03 -27.24
C SER A 294 -7.52 -30.97 -27.68
N TRP A 295 -8.78 -31.11 -27.26
CA TRP A 295 -9.84 -30.13 -27.48
C TRP A 295 -9.63 -28.80 -26.75
N LEU A 296 -8.67 -28.70 -25.82
CA LEU A 296 -8.24 -27.46 -25.19
C LEU A 296 -7.19 -26.69 -25.98
N GLN A 297 -6.67 -27.24 -27.09
CA GLN A 297 -5.75 -26.53 -27.99
C GLN A 297 -6.20 -25.12 -28.43
N PRO A 298 -7.50 -24.83 -28.65
CA PRO A 298 -7.96 -23.48 -28.94
C PRO A 298 -7.72 -22.46 -27.81
N CYS A 299 -7.44 -22.91 -26.59
CA CYS A 299 -7.01 -22.05 -25.49
C CYS A 299 -5.54 -21.64 -25.72
N ALA A 300 -5.27 -20.33 -25.77
CA ALA A 300 -3.93 -19.78 -25.98
C ALA A 300 -2.88 -20.31 -24.99
N GLU A 301 -3.31 -20.74 -23.80
CA GLU A 301 -2.44 -21.16 -22.70
C GLU A 301 -2.23 -22.69 -22.63
N TYR A 302 -2.81 -23.48 -23.54
CA TYR A 302 -2.74 -24.95 -23.48
C TYR A 302 -1.32 -25.50 -23.54
N SER A 303 -0.49 -24.99 -24.46
CA SER A 303 0.93 -25.38 -24.56
C SER A 303 1.75 -24.99 -23.33
N HIS A 304 1.36 -23.91 -22.65
CA HIS A 304 1.97 -23.49 -21.40
C HIS A 304 1.58 -24.46 -20.27
N MET A 305 0.31 -24.84 -20.15
CA MET A 305 -0.15 -25.80 -19.13
C MET A 305 0.59 -27.14 -19.21
N LEU A 306 0.82 -27.68 -20.42
CA LEU A 306 1.59 -28.92 -20.59
C LEU A 306 3.06 -28.77 -20.16
N ARG A 307 3.73 -27.67 -20.57
CA ARG A 307 5.12 -27.39 -20.17
C ARG A 307 5.26 -27.20 -18.66
N VAL A 308 4.29 -26.55 -18.03
CA VAL A 308 4.22 -26.39 -16.57
C VAL A 308 4.09 -27.76 -15.89
N MET A 309 3.27 -28.67 -16.42
CA MET A 309 3.18 -30.04 -15.89
C MET A 309 4.46 -30.87 -16.08
N ASP A 310 5.22 -30.64 -17.16
CA ASP A 310 6.49 -31.32 -17.42
C ASP A 310 7.64 -30.89 -16.49
N THR A 311 7.55 -29.68 -15.94
CA THR A 311 8.57 -29.13 -15.01
C THR A 311 8.25 -29.41 -13.53
N TRP A 312 7.24 -30.24 -13.26
CA TRP A 312 6.82 -30.55 -11.90
C TRP A 312 7.85 -31.46 -11.18
N PRO A 313 8.27 -31.15 -9.93
CA PRO A 313 9.29 -31.93 -9.24
C PRO A 313 8.88 -33.39 -8.99
N LEU A 314 9.77 -34.34 -9.26
CA LEU A 314 9.60 -35.76 -8.98
C LEU A 314 9.57 -36.04 -7.46
N PRO A 315 9.03 -37.20 -7.01
CA PRO A 315 8.90 -37.50 -5.57
C PRO A 315 10.23 -37.47 -4.80
N TYR A 316 11.31 -37.97 -5.40
CA TYR A 316 12.63 -37.95 -4.79
C TYR A 316 13.21 -36.52 -4.73
N GLU A 317 12.98 -35.70 -5.76
CA GLU A 317 13.40 -34.29 -5.79
C GLU A 317 12.70 -33.49 -4.68
N ARG A 318 11.41 -33.72 -4.43
CA ARG A 318 10.68 -33.08 -3.31
C ARG A 318 11.32 -33.36 -1.96
N THR A 319 11.73 -34.60 -1.75
CA THR A 319 12.40 -35.01 -0.49
C THR A 319 13.73 -34.30 -0.33
N ILE A 320 14.50 -34.20 -1.42
CA ILE A 320 15.80 -33.53 -1.43
C ILE A 320 15.64 -32.03 -1.20
N LEU A 321 14.77 -31.36 -1.96
CA LEU A 321 14.53 -29.93 -1.85
C LEU A 321 14.01 -29.54 -0.45
N ARG A 322 13.13 -30.36 0.13
CA ARG A 322 12.71 -30.20 1.53
C ARG A 322 13.87 -30.40 2.50
N GLY A 323 14.75 -31.38 2.25
CA GLY A 323 15.95 -31.60 3.04
C GLY A 323 16.96 -30.45 2.97
N ILE A 324 17.07 -29.78 1.81
CA ILE A 324 17.87 -28.57 1.63
C ILE A 324 17.26 -27.43 2.45
N TYR A 325 15.95 -27.20 2.34
CA TYR A 325 15.24 -26.17 3.10
C TYR A 325 15.32 -26.37 4.62
N LEU A 326 15.14 -27.60 5.12
CA LEU A 326 15.26 -27.87 6.56
C LEU A 326 16.69 -27.64 7.08
N SER A 327 17.70 -27.93 6.25
CA SER A 327 19.10 -27.67 6.63
C SER A 327 19.43 -26.17 6.62
N LEU A 328 18.74 -25.40 5.77
CA LEU A 328 18.82 -23.95 5.71
C LEU A 328 18.25 -23.28 6.97
N GLU A 329 17.07 -23.73 7.44
CA GLU A 329 16.47 -23.23 8.70
C GLU A 329 17.35 -23.48 9.93
N MET A 330 18.14 -24.58 9.90
CA MET A 330 19.06 -24.91 10.99
C MET A 330 20.45 -24.27 10.85
N SER A 331 20.72 -23.51 9.78
CA SER A 331 22.03 -22.93 9.52
C SER A 331 22.24 -21.62 10.29
N PRO A 332 23.43 -21.37 10.88
CA PRO A 332 23.73 -20.11 11.56
C PRO A 332 23.74 -18.88 10.62
N ARG A 333 23.91 -19.09 9.29
CA ARG A 333 23.79 -18.06 8.24
C ARG A 333 22.41 -18.06 7.54
N ALA A 334 21.34 -18.41 8.27
CA ALA A 334 20.01 -18.59 7.68
C ALA A 334 19.49 -17.35 6.95
N SER A 335 19.73 -16.13 7.44
CA SER A 335 19.13 -14.90 6.87
C SER A 335 19.56 -14.61 5.42
N THR A 336 20.87 -14.63 5.13
CA THR A 336 21.41 -14.38 3.78
C THR A 336 21.13 -15.54 2.84
N SER A 337 21.32 -16.77 3.33
CA SER A 337 21.12 -17.99 2.55
C SER A 337 19.64 -18.21 2.15
N THR A 338 18.70 -17.80 3.00
CA THR A 338 17.26 -17.90 2.73
C THR A 338 16.83 -16.98 1.61
N SER A 339 17.43 -15.77 1.53
CA SER A 339 17.12 -14.81 0.46
C SER A 339 17.49 -15.29 -0.95
N THR A 340 18.45 -16.23 -1.07
CA THR A 340 18.90 -16.79 -2.35
C THR A 340 18.24 -18.14 -2.66
N LEU A 341 18.26 -19.08 -1.71
CA LEU A 341 17.81 -20.45 -1.94
C LEU A 341 16.29 -20.60 -2.00
N VAL A 342 15.52 -19.82 -1.21
CA VAL A 342 14.06 -19.93 -1.21
C VAL A 342 13.47 -19.50 -2.56
N PRO A 343 13.90 -18.39 -3.19
CA PRO A 343 13.48 -18.06 -4.56
C PRO A 343 13.86 -19.13 -5.59
N MET A 344 15.07 -19.72 -5.52
CA MET A 344 15.49 -20.78 -6.45
C MET A 344 14.60 -22.03 -6.33
N ILE A 345 14.32 -22.47 -5.10
CA ILE A 345 13.43 -23.60 -4.81
C ILE A 345 11.99 -23.27 -5.26
N SER A 346 11.52 -22.06 -4.95
CA SER A 346 10.17 -21.61 -5.31
C SER A 346 9.96 -21.52 -6.83
N SER A 347 10.93 -20.96 -7.55
CA SER A 347 10.93 -20.91 -9.02
C SER A 347 10.86 -22.31 -9.63
N ARG A 348 11.68 -23.25 -9.13
CA ARG A 348 11.64 -24.65 -9.56
C ARG A 348 10.26 -25.31 -9.32
N ILE A 349 9.57 -24.97 -8.23
CA ILE A 349 8.26 -25.54 -7.89
C ILE A 349 7.11 -24.83 -8.59
N LEU A 350 7.17 -23.53 -8.84
CA LEU A 350 6.08 -22.75 -9.46
C LEU A 350 6.15 -22.75 -11.00
N GLY A 351 7.32 -23.03 -11.59
CA GLY A 351 7.46 -23.21 -13.03
C GLY A 351 7.12 -21.93 -13.81
N GLU A 352 7.40 -20.77 -13.22
CA GLU A 352 7.18 -19.49 -13.88
C GLU A 352 8.04 -19.35 -15.14
N PRO A 353 7.52 -18.70 -16.19
CA PRO A 353 8.19 -18.57 -17.50
C PRO A 353 9.41 -17.65 -17.49
N GLU A 354 9.65 -16.92 -16.40
CA GLU A 354 10.98 -16.38 -16.11
C GLU A 354 11.86 -17.55 -15.68
N THR A 355 12.42 -18.23 -16.68
CA THR A 355 13.40 -19.29 -16.47
C THR A 355 14.39 -18.83 -15.41
N PRO A 356 14.60 -19.58 -14.31
CA PRO A 356 15.74 -19.29 -13.46
C PRO A 356 16.95 -19.25 -14.38
N ASP A 357 17.79 -18.22 -14.21
CA ASP A 357 19.06 -18.09 -14.93
C ASP A 357 19.73 -19.47 -14.99
N ASP A 358 20.28 -19.86 -16.14
CA ASP A 358 20.83 -21.23 -16.34
C ASP A 358 21.82 -21.57 -15.22
N ASP A 359 22.54 -20.57 -14.73
CA ASP A 359 23.43 -20.60 -13.58
C ASP A 359 22.72 -20.97 -12.25
N SER A 360 21.54 -20.41 -11.98
CA SER A 360 20.73 -20.74 -10.80
C SER A 360 20.21 -22.18 -10.86
N LYS A 361 19.87 -22.66 -12.06
CA LYS A 361 19.47 -24.05 -12.26
C LYS A 361 20.63 -25.02 -12.02
N SER A 362 21.80 -24.74 -12.60
CA SER A 362 23.01 -25.54 -12.38
C SER A 362 23.47 -25.56 -10.92
N MET A 363 23.34 -24.43 -10.20
CA MET A 363 23.62 -24.36 -8.77
C MET A 363 22.68 -25.26 -7.94
N LEU A 364 21.36 -25.20 -8.22
CA LEU A 364 20.39 -26.05 -7.52
C LEU A 364 20.61 -27.54 -7.83
N GLU A 365 20.96 -27.88 -9.07
CA GLU A 365 21.30 -29.25 -9.47
C GLU A 365 22.55 -29.76 -8.74
N ALA A 366 23.60 -28.95 -8.61
CA ALA A 366 24.80 -29.29 -7.84
C ALA A 366 24.48 -29.55 -6.35
N LEU A 367 23.64 -28.71 -5.73
CA LEU A 367 23.17 -28.91 -4.35
C LEU A 367 22.33 -30.18 -4.20
N MET A 368 21.41 -30.43 -5.14
CA MET A 368 20.59 -31.63 -5.12
C MET A 368 21.46 -32.90 -5.25
N SER A 369 22.49 -32.87 -6.11
CA SER A 369 23.48 -33.94 -6.25
C SER A 369 24.26 -34.17 -4.93
N LEU A 370 24.68 -33.10 -4.26
CA LEU A 370 25.35 -33.20 -2.97
C LEU A 370 24.44 -33.79 -1.89
N TRP A 371 23.15 -33.40 -1.83
CA TRP A 371 22.20 -33.97 -0.87
C TRP A 371 21.87 -35.44 -1.14
N GLN A 372 21.94 -35.87 -2.40
CA GLN A 372 21.79 -37.28 -2.78
C GLN A 372 23.00 -38.11 -2.35
N THR A 373 24.21 -37.59 -2.51
CA THR A 373 25.46 -38.34 -2.33
C THR A 373 26.04 -38.24 -0.91
N CYS A 374 25.81 -37.13 -0.20
CA CYS A 374 26.41 -36.83 1.09
C CYS A 374 25.36 -36.66 2.20
N LYS A 375 25.57 -37.31 3.35
CA LYS A 375 24.71 -37.21 4.55
C LYS A 375 25.35 -36.41 5.70
N ASP A 376 26.61 -36.02 5.56
CA ASP A 376 27.37 -35.31 6.58
C ASP A 376 26.83 -33.88 6.77
N SER A 377 26.56 -33.50 8.03
CA SER A 377 25.94 -32.21 8.35
C SER A 377 26.90 -31.04 8.12
N ALA A 378 28.20 -31.21 8.39
CA ALA A 378 29.21 -30.18 8.18
C ALA A 378 29.33 -29.84 6.68
N ARG A 379 29.46 -30.85 5.81
CA ARG A 379 29.48 -30.63 4.35
C ARG A 379 28.21 -29.96 3.83
N ARG A 380 27.03 -30.38 4.29
CA ARG A 380 25.76 -29.73 3.90
C ARG A 380 25.70 -28.28 4.34
N SER A 381 26.22 -27.96 5.52
CA SER A 381 26.24 -26.59 6.03
C SER A 381 27.23 -25.70 5.27
N ILE A 382 28.41 -26.22 4.93
CA ILE A 382 29.37 -25.55 4.04
C ILE A 382 28.75 -25.31 2.65
N ALA A 383 28.04 -26.30 2.10
CA ALA A 383 27.37 -26.17 0.81
C ALA A 383 26.32 -25.05 0.80
N ILE A 384 25.55 -24.87 1.88
CA ILE A 384 24.61 -23.74 2.02
C ILE A 384 25.35 -22.40 2.06
N CYS A 385 26.51 -22.33 2.75
CA CYS A 385 27.31 -21.12 2.80
C CYS A 385 27.83 -20.72 1.42
N LEU A 386 28.35 -21.67 0.64
CA LEU A 386 28.88 -21.42 -0.71
C LEU A 386 27.84 -20.83 -1.68
N VAL A 387 26.56 -21.15 -1.50
CA VAL A 387 25.48 -20.59 -2.34
C VAL A 387 25.22 -19.12 -2.04
N SER A 388 25.55 -18.70 -0.82
CA SER A 388 25.15 -17.42 -0.22
C SER A 388 26.26 -16.36 -0.28
N GLU A 389 27.39 -16.69 -0.91
CA GLU A 389 28.56 -15.82 -1.09
C GLU A 389 28.32 -14.71 -2.14
N PRO A 390 29.04 -13.56 -2.06
CA PRO A 390 28.78 -12.36 -2.85
C PRO A 390 28.93 -12.53 -4.37
N LYS A 391 28.32 -11.60 -5.12
CA LYS A 391 28.19 -11.61 -6.59
C LYS A 391 29.53 -11.58 -7.36
N SER A 392 30.61 -11.17 -6.71
CA SER A 392 31.96 -11.11 -7.28
C SER A 392 32.56 -12.48 -7.60
N ILE A 393 32.08 -13.52 -6.92
CA ILE A 393 32.50 -14.90 -7.15
C ILE A 393 31.61 -15.53 -8.23
N THR A 394 32.23 -15.94 -9.34
CA THR A 394 31.53 -16.61 -10.44
C THR A 394 30.77 -17.85 -9.95
N ILE A 395 29.55 -18.06 -10.46
CA ILE A 395 28.72 -19.21 -10.11
C ILE A 395 29.44 -20.53 -10.46
N ASN A 396 30.19 -20.55 -11.56
CA ASN A 396 31.02 -21.69 -11.96
C ASN A 396 32.05 -22.08 -10.90
N LEU A 397 32.78 -21.12 -10.29
CA LEU A 397 33.75 -21.44 -9.25
C LEU A 397 33.08 -22.06 -8.01
N ARG A 398 31.90 -21.55 -7.63
CA ARG A 398 31.12 -22.09 -6.51
C ARG A 398 30.61 -23.51 -6.79
N ILE A 399 30.14 -23.78 -8.01
CA ILE A 399 29.72 -25.13 -8.44
C ILE A 399 30.91 -26.10 -8.40
N LEU A 400 32.11 -25.67 -8.82
CA LEU A 400 33.32 -26.50 -8.74
C LEU A 400 33.68 -26.85 -7.29
N CYS A 401 33.60 -25.88 -6.36
CA CYS A 401 33.81 -26.13 -4.93
C CYS A 401 32.75 -27.09 -4.35
N LEU A 402 31.47 -26.91 -4.70
CA LEU A 402 30.37 -27.79 -4.27
C LEU A 402 30.58 -29.25 -4.74
N ASN A 403 30.99 -29.43 -6.00
CA ASN A 403 31.26 -30.75 -6.56
C ASN A 403 32.49 -31.42 -5.95
N GLN A 404 33.47 -30.64 -5.48
CA GLN A 404 34.68 -31.15 -4.85
C GLN A 404 34.48 -31.49 -3.37
N LEU A 405 33.53 -30.84 -2.69
CA LEU A 405 33.28 -30.98 -1.25
C LEU A 405 33.13 -32.45 -0.75
N PRO A 406 32.48 -33.39 -1.48
CA PRO A 406 32.42 -34.79 -1.08
C PRO A 406 33.79 -35.50 -1.06
N SER A 407 34.78 -35.02 -1.81
CA SER A 407 36.12 -35.63 -1.93
C SER A 407 37.13 -35.13 -0.88
N LEU A 408 36.77 -34.08 -0.12
CA LEU A 408 37.64 -33.52 0.92
C LEU A 408 37.64 -34.39 2.18
N SER A 409 38.78 -34.43 2.89
CA SER A 409 38.93 -35.19 4.12
C SER A 409 38.06 -34.64 5.26
N ASP A 410 37.60 -35.51 6.16
CA ASP A 410 36.76 -35.11 7.29
C ASP A 410 37.44 -34.08 8.21
N SER A 411 38.76 -34.22 8.42
CA SER A 411 39.55 -33.28 9.24
C SER A 411 39.58 -31.87 8.65
N PHE A 412 39.68 -31.77 7.32
CA PHE A 412 39.64 -30.50 6.62
C PHE A 412 38.26 -29.86 6.71
N VAL A 413 37.20 -30.63 6.43
CA VAL A 413 35.80 -30.17 6.48
C VAL A 413 35.44 -29.64 7.87
N GLN A 414 35.82 -30.33 8.94
CA GLN A 414 35.56 -29.87 10.30
C GLN A 414 36.30 -28.58 10.63
N SER A 415 37.57 -28.46 10.22
CA SER A 415 38.35 -27.25 10.44
C SER A 415 37.80 -26.06 9.65
N TYR A 416 37.39 -26.29 8.40
CA TYR A 416 36.72 -25.29 7.58
C TYR A 416 35.40 -24.84 8.21
N TRP A 417 34.57 -25.79 8.65
CA TRP A 417 33.29 -25.49 9.28
C TRP A 417 33.47 -24.68 10.58
N HIS A 418 34.48 -25.00 11.39
CA HIS A 418 34.81 -24.25 12.60
C HIS A 418 35.17 -22.80 12.29
N ILE A 419 35.97 -22.52 11.25
CA ILE A 419 36.28 -21.14 10.83
C ILE A 419 35.01 -20.41 10.38
N VAL A 420 34.09 -21.09 9.68
CA VAL A 420 32.81 -20.51 9.25
C VAL A 420 31.87 -20.21 10.43
N CYS A 421 31.91 -21.02 11.50
CA CYS A 421 31.06 -20.87 12.68
C CYS A 421 31.57 -19.82 13.69
N ASP A 422 32.87 -19.79 13.95
CA ASP A 422 33.45 -19.00 15.03
C ASP A 422 33.60 -17.50 14.69
N ASP A 423 33.68 -17.15 13.41
CA ASP A 423 34.08 -15.80 12.95
C ASP A 423 33.06 -15.15 11.99
N LEU A 424 31.77 -15.26 12.29
CA LEU A 424 30.70 -14.68 11.45
C LEU A 424 30.79 -13.14 11.27
N ASP A 425 31.46 -12.44 12.19
CA ASP A 425 31.53 -10.98 12.23
C ASP A 425 32.89 -10.39 11.79
N ASN A 426 33.90 -11.21 11.46
CA ASN A 426 35.24 -10.71 11.10
C ASN A 426 35.88 -11.46 9.92
N ARG A 427 35.60 -10.98 8.71
CA ARG A 427 36.07 -11.56 7.44
C ARG A 427 37.61 -11.57 7.32
N GLN A 428 38.27 -10.54 7.84
CA GLN A 428 39.73 -10.44 7.78
C GLN A 428 40.40 -11.50 8.66
N ARG A 429 39.81 -11.82 9.81
CA ARG A 429 40.23 -12.94 10.66
C ARG A 429 40.03 -14.28 9.96
N SER A 430 38.88 -14.49 9.32
CA SER A 430 38.61 -15.70 8.54
C SER A 430 39.62 -15.89 7.42
N CYS A 431 39.99 -14.82 6.69
CA CYS A 431 41.02 -14.87 5.65
C CYS A 431 42.38 -15.37 6.19
N VAL A 432 42.79 -14.89 7.36
CA VAL A 432 44.04 -15.34 8.02
C VAL A 432 43.94 -16.81 8.45
N ALA A 433 42.81 -17.22 9.02
CA ALA A 433 42.58 -18.60 9.46
C ALA A 433 42.50 -19.59 8.28
N PHE A 434 41.84 -19.21 7.18
CA PHE A 434 41.78 -20.01 5.96
C PHE A 434 43.15 -20.14 5.29
N ALA A 435 43.95 -19.07 5.25
CA ALA A 435 45.32 -19.13 4.73
C ALA A 435 46.20 -20.11 5.54
N ASP A 436 46.05 -20.14 6.87
CA ASP A 436 46.76 -21.11 7.71
C ASP A 436 46.26 -22.54 7.51
N LEU A 437 44.94 -22.74 7.44
CA LEU A 437 44.34 -24.04 7.14
C LEU A 437 44.81 -24.58 5.79
N PHE A 438 44.80 -23.76 4.74
CA PHE A 438 45.18 -24.20 3.40
C PHE A 438 46.69 -24.45 3.27
N ALA A 439 47.53 -23.65 3.95
CA ALA A 439 48.97 -23.83 3.94
C ALA A 439 49.45 -25.02 4.79
N SER A 440 48.68 -25.44 5.79
CA SER A 440 48.98 -26.57 6.68
C SER A 440 48.38 -27.89 6.21
N ALA A 441 47.39 -27.86 5.31
CA ALA A 441 46.71 -29.05 4.85
C ALA A 441 47.59 -29.87 3.88
N SER A 442 48.07 -31.04 4.33
CA SER A 442 48.68 -32.05 3.47
C SER A 442 47.58 -32.81 2.70
N LEU A 443 47.09 -32.23 1.61
CA LEU A 443 45.92 -32.76 0.89
C LEU A 443 46.32 -33.57 -0.35
N SER A 444 45.61 -34.69 -0.57
CA SER A 444 45.74 -35.55 -1.75
C SER A 444 44.95 -35.04 -2.96
N VAL A 445 44.25 -33.91 -2.81
CA VAL A 445 43.30 -33.34 -3.78
C VAL A 445 43.74 -31.93 -4.14
N ASP A 446 43.59 -31.56 -5.41
CA ASP A 446 43.91 -30.23 -5.90
C ASP A 446 43.01 -29.16 -5.26
N MET A 447 43.61 -28.21 -4.53
CA MET A 447 42.90 -27.15 -3.82
C MET A 447 42.79 -25.84 -4.61
N THR A 448 43.15 -25.84 -5.89
CA THR A 448 43.10 -24.66 -6.78
C THR A 448 41.78 -23.88 -6.70
N HIS A 449 40.63 -24.55 -6.70
CA HIS A 449 39.33 -23.88 -6.61
C HIS A 449 39.14 -23.13 -5.28
N TRP A 450 39.55 -23.75 -4.17
CA TRP A 450 39.44 -23.17 -2.82
C TRP A 450 40.47 -22.07 -2.57
N THR A 451 41.70 -22.22 -3.06
CA THR A 451 42.72 -21.16 -2.96
C THR A 451 42.41 -19.97 -3.86
N THR A 452 41.70 -20.20 -4.98
CA THR A 452 41.15 -19.13 -5.84
C THR A 452 39.99 -18.41 -5.15
N LEU A 453 39.11 -19.15 -4.46
CA LEU A 453 38.04 -18.56 -3.64
C LEU A 453 38.61 -17.65 -2.55
N LEU A 454 39.60 -18.12 -1.77
CA LEU A 454 40.27 -17.32 -0.75
C LEU A 454 41.01 -16.12 -1.36
N ARG A 455 41.61 -16.27 -2.55
CA ARG A 455 42.28 -15.15 -3.23
C ARG A 455 41.29 -14.04 -3.58
N HIS A 456 40.09 -14.40 -4.06
CA HIS A 456 39.03 -13.44 -4.33
C HIS A 456 38.62 -12.71 -3.05
N GLU A 457 38.35 -13.44 -1.96
CA GLU A 457 38.02 -12.84 -0.67
C GLU A 457 39.13 -11.89 -0.17
N MET A 458 40.40 -12.30 -0.26
CA MET A 458 41.53 -11.46 0.15
C MET A 458 41.71 -10.20 -0.72
N VAL A 459 41.40 -10.27 -2.02
CA VAL A 459 41.46 -9.11 -2.93
C VAL A 459 40.31 -8.14 -2.65
N GLU A 460 39.11 -8.65 -2.37
CA GLU A 460 37.97 -7.82 -1.96
C GLU A 460 38.24 -7.08 -0.65
N GLU A 461 38.84 -7.75 0.33
CA GLU A 461 39.22 -7.13 1.60
C GLU A 461 40.42 -6.16 1.45
N GLY A 462 41.26 -6.33 0.43
CA GLY A 462 42.26 -5.36 -0.01
C GLY A 462 43.14 -4.76 1.11
N GLU A 463 43.12 -3.43 1.23
CA GLU A 463 43.85 -2.70 2.30
C GLU A 463 43.25 -2.95 3.69
N ALA A 464 41.97 -3.29 3.83
CA ALA A 464 41.36 -3.59 5.14
C ALA A 464 41.93 -4.87 5.74
N LEU A 465 42.22 -5.88 4.92
CA LEU A 465 42.94 -7.08 5.37
C LEU A 465 44.37 -6.75 5.80
N LEU A 466 45.08 -5.89 5.04
CA LEU A 466 46.42 -5.45 5.40
C LEU A 466 46.39 -4.69 6.74
N GLN A 467 45.48 -3.74 6.89
CA GLN A 467 45.27 -2.98 8.12
C GLN A 467 44.93 -3.89 9.29
N TYR A 468 44.01 -4.83 9.11
CA TYR A 468 43.65 -5.83 10.11
C TYR A 468 44.87 -6.63 10.56
N THR A 469 45.70 -7.09 9.62
CA THR A 469 46.89 -7.88 9.97
C THR A 469 47.92 -7.07 10.76
N LEU A 470 48.05 -5.76 10.47
CA LEU A 470 48.94 -4.85 11.20
C LEU A 470 48.40 -4.47 12.60
N GLU A 471 47.08 -4.42 12.75
CA GLU A 471 46.41 -4.06 13.99
C GLU A 471 46.19 -5.23 14.95
N HIS A 472 46.00 -6.45 14.43
CA HIS A 472 45.53 -7.58 15.23
C HIS A 472 46.58 -8.67 15.38
N LEU A 473 47.46 -8.91 14.41
CA LEU A 473 48.49 -9.94 14.53
C LEU A 473 49.70 -9.47 15.34
N THR A 474 50.34 -10.39 16.06
CA THR A 474 51.67 -10.14 16.63
C THR A 474 52.70 -10.16 15.50
N VAL A 475 53.88 -9.56 15.70
CA VAL A 475 54.97 -9.61 14.70
C VAL A 475 55.30 -11.05 14.30
N GLN A 476 55.27 -11.98 15.24
CA GLN A 476 55.53 -13.41 14.98
C GLN A 476 54.41 -14.05 14.15
N SER A 477 53.14 -13.81 14.52
CA SER A 477 51.97 -14.30 13.79
C SER A 477 51.87 -13.71 12.38
N TRP A 478 52.23 -12.44 12.22
CA TRP A 478 52.26 -11.75 10.93
C TRP A 478 53.31 -12.33 9.99
N VAL A 479 54.53 -12.60 10.49
CA VAL A 479 55.57 -13.28 9.71
C VAL A 479 55.15 -14.71 9.33
N LEU A 480 54.46 -15.43 10.22
CA LEU A 480 53.93 -16.77 9.90
C LEU A 480 52.86 -16.69 8.82
N TYR A 481 51.95 -15.72 8.89
CA TYR A 481 50.93 -15.48 7.88
C TYR A 481 51.55 -15.19 6.50
N LEU A 482 52.55 -14.32 6.41
CA LEU A 482 53.29 -14.06 5.16
C LEU A 482 53.98 -15.31 4.60
N GLN A 483 54.48 -16.20 5.46
CA GLN A 483 55.06 -17.48 5.02
C GLN A 483 54.00 -18.41 4.44
N ASN A 484 52.82 -18.48 5.06
CA ASN A 484 51.70 -19.28 4.57
C ASN A 484 51.21 -18.77 3.21
N LEU A 485 51.07 -17.44 3.03
CA LEU A 485 50.74 -16.85 1.74
C LEU A 485 51.79 -17.14 0.66
N HIS A 486 53.08 -17.07 1.01
CA HIS A 486 54.15 -17.41 0.07
C HIS A 486 54.14 -18.90 -0.31
N ARG A 487 53.73 -19.81 0.58
CA ARG A 487 53.54 -21.23 0.22
C ARG A 487 52.36 -21.43 -0.74
N LEU A 488 51.26 -20.70 -0.54
CA LEU A 488 50.04 -20.82 -1.35
C LEU A 488 50.19 -20.17 -2.74
N TYR A 489 50.89 -19.04 -2.84
CA TYR A 489 50.92 -18.19 -4.04
C TYR A 489 52.32 -17.85 -4.56
N GLY A 490 53.41 -18.22 -3.87
CA GLY A 490 54.79 -17.79 -4.19
C GLY A 490 55.40 -18.36 -5.48
N SER A 491 54.65 -19.17 -6.23
CA SER A 491 55.06 -19.75 -7.52
C SER A 491 54.26 -19.16 -8.69
N ASP A 492 53.91 -17.87 -8.63
CA ASP A 492 53.09 -17.17 -9.63
C ASP A 492 53.85 -16.87 -10.94
N SER A 493 54.40 -17.90 -11.58
CA SER A 493 54.86 -17.84 -12.98
C SER A 493 53.90 -18.50 -13.97
N ASN A 494 52.81 -19.17 -13.53
CA ASN A 494 51.94 -19.95 -14.43
C ASN A 494 50.42 -19.70 -14.33
N CYS A 495 49.91 -18.79 -13.49
CA CYS A 495 48.47 -18.49 -13.48
C CYS A 495 48.14 -17.37 -14.48
N THR A 496 47.84 -17.75 -15.73
CA THR A 496 47.23 -16.86 -16.72
C THR A 496 45.75 -16.66 -16.40
N PHE A 497 45.42 -15.59 -15.68
CA PHE A 497 44.05 -15.05 -15.63
C PHE A 497 44.07 -13.56 -16.02
N SER A 498 42.95 -13.10 -16.59
CA SER A 498 42.70 -11.80 -17.25
C SER A 498 43.22 -10.55 -16.50
N PRO A 499 43.33 -9.39 -17.17
CA PRO A 499 43.99 -8.19 -16.65
C PRO A 499 43.19 -7.58 -15.49
N GLY A 500 43.44 -8.08 -14.29
CA GLY A 500 42.89 -7.57 -13.04
C GLY A 500 43.86 -6.63 -12.31
N PRO A 501 43.42 -6.02 -11.20
CA PRO A 501 44.18 -5.02 -10.43
C PRO A 501 45.52 -5.59 -9.92
N PRO A 502 46.50 -4.72 -9.62
CA PRO A 502 47.83 -5.13 -9.17
C PRO A 502 47.74 -6.07 -7.95
N SER A 503 48.54 -7.13 -7.95
CA SER A 503 48.62 -8.10 -6.85
C SER A 503 48.83 -7.35 -5.52
N PRO A 504 48.01 -7.63 -4.48
CA PRO A 504 48.14 -6.97 -3.18
C PRO A 504 49.58 -7.03 -2.63
N VAL A 505 50.05 -5.92 -2.02
CA VAL A 505 51.42 -5.75 -1.50
C VAL A 505 51.85 -6.89 -0.57
N ILE A 506 50.89 -7.52 0.10
CA ILE A 506 51.10 -8.65 1.03
C ILE A 506 51.71 -9.90 0.37
N PHE A 507 51.63 -10.03 -0.97
CA PHE A 507 52.21 -11.14 -1.71
C PHE A 507 53.69 -10.91 -2.10
N THR A 508 54.30 -9.78 -1.72
CA THR A 508 55.68 -9.45 -2.13
C THR A 508 56.75 -10.20 -1.31
N PRO A 509 57.77 -10.81 -1.95
CA PRO A 509 58.86 -11.50 -1.26
C PRO A 509 59.72 -10.61 -0.34
N GLN A 510 59.84 -9.32 -0.67
CA GLN A 510 60.63 -8.33 0.07
C GLN A 510 60.04 -8.08 1.47
N LEU A 511 58.71 -8.10 1.59
CA LEU A 511 57.99 -7.92 2.85
C LEU A 511 58.29 -9.05 3.85
N LEU A 512 58.36 -10.30 3.36
CA LEU A 512 58.72 -11.45 4.18
C LEU A 512 60.18 -11.38 4.69
N TYR A 513 61.11 -10.89 3.87
CA TYR A 513 62.51 -10.69 4.28
C TYR A 513 62.62 -9.65 5.40
N TRP A 514 61.93 -8.51 5.26
CA TRP A 514 61.94 -7.46 6.26
C TRP A 514 61.23 -7.85 7.56
N GLY A 515 60.09 -8.56 7.48
CA GLY A 515 59.39 -9.08 8.65
C GLY A 515 60.30 -9.93 9.56
N ARG A 516 61.21 -10.74 8.98
CA ARG A 516 62.20 -11.51 9.75
C ARG A 516 63.22 -10.63 10.50
N LYS A 517 63.52 -9.43 10.00
CA LYS A 517 64.45 -8.47 10.63
C LYS A 517 63.82 -7.69 11.78
N LEU A 518 62.49 -7.60 11.84
CA LEU A 518 61.74 -6.91 12.92
C LEU A 518 61.56 -7.77 14.18
N VAL A 519 61.67 -9.10 14.08
CA VAL A 519 61.48 -10.05 15.19
C VAL A 519 62.28 -9.68 16.47
N PRO A 520 63.57 -9.25 16.41
CA PRO A 520 64.32 -8.86 17.60
C PRO A 520 63.80 -7.63 18.35
N TYR A 521 62.85 -6.88 17.78
CA TYR A 521 62.29 -5.64 18.34
C TYR A 521 60.83 -5.80 18.79
N THR A 522 60.35 -7.04 18.94
CA THR A 522 58.95 -7.38 19.25
C THR A 522 58.38 -6.60 20.44
N ASP A 523 59.14 -6.46 21.53
CA ASP A 523 58.67 -5.76 22.74
C ASP A 523 58.38 -4.27 22.50
N ILE A 524 59.19 -3.61 21.66
CA ILE A 524 59.04 -2.18 21.32
C ILE A 524 57.89 -1.99 20.30
N LEU A 525 57.73 -2.94 19.38
CA LEU A 525 56.66 -2.91 18.38
C LEU A 525 55.28 -3.20 19.00
N ASN A 526 55.22 -4.05 20.02
CA ASN A 526 53.99 -4.28 20.79
C ASN A 526 53.55 -3.03 21.57
N LEU A 527 54.49 -2.26 22.12
CA LEU A 527 54.19 -0.99 22.79
C LEU A 527 53.59 0.05 21.82
N LEU A 528 54.07 0.11 20.57
CA LEU A 528 53.50 0.96 19.51
C LEU A 528 52.10 0.51 19.08
N LYS A 529 51.83 -0.79 19.17
CA LYS A 529 50.52 -1.39 18.85
C LYS A 529 49.44 -1.01 19.87
N GLU A 530 49.82 -0.85 21.14
CA GLU A 530 48.92 -0.41 22.22
C GLU A 530 48.58 1.10 22.17
N THR A 531 49.14 1.87 21.21
CA THR A 531 48.91 3.32 21.10
C THR A 531 48.07 3.66 19.85
N PRO A 532 46.87 4.27 20.00
CA PRO A 532 46.09 4.79 18.87
C PRO A 532 46.87 5.92 18.15
N ASP A 533 46.74 6.03 16.83
CA ASP A 533 47.45 6.97 15.92
C ASP A 533 48.92 6.65 15.55
N SER A 534 49.36 5.40 15.73
CA SER A 534 50.69 4.95 15.26
C SER A 534 50.64 4.29 13.87
N ILE A 535 49.55 4.42 13.10
CA ILE A 535 49.34 3.68 11.84
C ILE A 535 50.41 4.03 10.81
N ASP A 536 50.71 5.31 10.57
CA ASP A 536 51.74 5.71 9.60
C ASP A 536 53.14 5.28 10.04
N ALA A 537 53.44 5.42 11.32
CA ALA A 537 54.69 4.90 11.89
C ALA A 537 54.77 3.37 11.72
N ARG A 538 53.68 2.63 11.96
CA ARG A 538 53.60 1.18 11.75
C ARG A 538 53.73 0.83 10.27
N ARG A 539 53.04 1.54 9.36
CA ARG A 539 53.16 1.34 7.91
C ARG A 539 54.59 1.61 7.43
N CYS A 540 55.24 2.66 7.91
CA CYS A 540 56.65 2.91 7.62
C CYS A 540 57.55 1.78 8.15
N LEU A 541 57.30 1.32 9.37
CA LEU A 541 58.06 0.27 10.03
C LEU A 541 57.87 -1.09 9.38
N PHE A 542 56.69 -1.43 8.88
CA PHE A 542 56.37 -2.75 8.31
C PHE A 542 56.48 -2.81 6.78
N LEU A 543 56.22 -1.71 6.06
CA LEU A 543 56.13 -1.66 4.58
C LEU A 543 57.24 -0.80 3.96
N ALA A 544 57.34 0.50 4.27
CA ALA A 544 58.30 1.40 3.58
C ALA A 544 59.77 0.99 3.81
N ALA A 545 60.08 0.49 5.00
CA ALA A 545 61.40 -0.07 5.31
C ALA A 545 61.68 -1.43 4.62
N ALA A 546 60.65 -2.13 4.14
CA ALA A 546 60.80 -3.33 3.30
C ALA A 546 61.10 -2.98 1.84
N GLU A 547 60.65 -1.81 1.37
CA GLU A 547 60.78 -1.35 -0.02
C GLU A 547 62.08 -0.54 -0.26
N HIS A 548 62.59 0.16 0.76
CA HIS A 548 63.73 1.08 0.61
C HIS A 548 64.87 0.86 1.63
N LEU A 549 66.06 0.47 1.14
CA LEU A 549 67.25 0.19 1.98
C LEU A 549 67.73 1.36 2.85
N TYR A 550 67.62 2.61 2.37
CA TYR A 550 68.06 3.78 3.15
C TYR A 550 67.20 4.00 4.40
N ILE A 551 65.87 3.90 4.24
CA ILE A 551 64.90 4.01 5.32
C ILE A 551 65.09 2.84 6.29
N GLN A 552 65.31 1.64 5.78
CA GLN A 552 65.61 0.44 6.56
C GLN A 552 66.75 0.66 7.59
N ALA A 553 67.86 1.28 7.17
CA ALA A 553 69.00 1.57 8.05
C ALA A 553 68.66 2.59 9.15
N ARG A 554 67.89 3.64 8.82
CA ARG A 554 67.50 4.70 9.76
C ARG A 554 66.46 4.23 10.78
N ILE A 555 65.50 3.43 10.34
CA ILE A 555 64.56 2.74 11.22
C ILE A 555 65.30 1.85 12.22
N GLN A 556 66.34 1.14 11.77
CA GLN A 556 67.13 0.29 12.66
C GLN A 556 67.89 1.11 13.73
N GLU A 557 68.37 2.31 13.40
CA GLU A 557 68.98 3.24 14.35
C GLU A 557 67.96 3.78 15.37
N ILE A 558 66.75 4.14 14.93
CA ILE A 558 65.64 4.55 15.79
C ILE A 558 65.26 3.43 16.76
N LEU A 559 65.04 2.21 16.25
CA LEU A 559 64.69 1.04 17.06
C LEU A 559 65.79 0.68 18.07
N ASN A 560 67.06 0.95 17.75
CA ASN A 560 68.16 0.77 18.69
C ASN A 560 68.22 1.87 19.76
N ALA A 561 67.84 3.11 19.45
CA ALA A 561 67.80 4.23 20.39
C ALA A 561 66.64 4.13 21.41
N LEU A 562 65.61 3.36 21.09
CA LEU A 562 64.47 3.06 21.97
C LEU A 562 64.71 1.90 22.94
N LYS A 563 65.85 1.21 22.84
CA LYS A 563 66.21 0.16 23.81
C LYS A 563 66.39 0.81 25.19
N PRO A 564 65.75 0.31 26.25
CA PRO A 564 65.72 0.99 27.54
C PRO A 564 67.13 1.17 28.11
N ALA A 565 67.52 2.43 28.34
CA ALA A 565 68.70 2.74 29.15
C ALA A 565 68.36 2.38 30.61
N ARG A 566 69.05 1.41 31.20
CA ARG A 566 68.89 1.01 32.61
C ARG A 566 69.09 2.24 33.53
N ARG A 567 68.03 2.96 33.91
CA ARG A 567 68.01 3.89 35.07
C ARG A 567 66.59 4.25 35.53
N SER A 568 66.27 3.77 36.74
CA SER A 568 65.36 4.37 37.74
C SER A 568 63.88 4.61 37.41
N LYS A 569 63.02 3.64 37.80
CA LYS A 569 61.66 3.68 38.44
C LYS A 569 60.64 4.84 38.27
N SER A 570 60.83 5.88 37.45
CA SER A 570 59.80 6.92 37.16
C SER A 570 59.20 6.82 35.74
N ASP A 571 59.07 5.60 35.20
CA ASP A 571 59.13 5.23 33.77
C ASP A 571 57.87 5.47 32.87
N LYS A 572 56.74 5.98 33.38
CA LYS A 572 55.50 6.05 32.55
C LYS A 572 55.42 7.26 31.60
N THR A 573 55.91 8.42 31.99
CA THR A 573 55.87 9.66 31.19
C THR A 573 56.96 9.73 30.10
N ASP A 574 58.11 9.10 30.35
CA ASP A 574 59.23 9.00 29.40
C ASP A 574 58.86 8.12 28.18
N THR A 575 58.09 7.06 28.42
CA THR A 575 57.64 6.12 27.39
C THR A 575 56.64 6.75 26.42
N ALA A 576 55.66 7.52 26.91
CA ALA A 576 54.65 8.18 26.07
C ALA A 576 55.24 9.24 25.13
N THR A 577 56.24 9.98 25.60
CA THR A 577 56.93 11.02 24.81
C THR A 577 57.81 10.39 23.72
N ARG A 578 58.50 9.29 24.03
CA ARG A 578 59.23 8.50 23.03
C ARG A 578 58.30 7.92 21.96
N VAL A 579 57.12 7.45 22.36
CA VAL A 579 56.10 6.95 21.45
C VAL A 579 55.51 8.08 20.58
N SER A 580 55.24 9.28 21.14
CA SER A 580 54.80 10.45 20.38
C SER A 580 55.84 10.90 19.33
N LEU A 581 57.12 10.86 19.66
CA LEU A 581 58.19 11.14 18.69
C LEU A 581 58.24 10.09 17.58
N LEU A 582 57.91 8.83 17.87
CA LEU A 582 57.81 7.79 16.84
C LEU A 582 56.58 7.96 15.94
N LYS A 583 55.46 8.51 16.46
CA LYS A 583 54.29 8.85 15.63
C LYS A 583 54.64 9.86 14.53
N ARG A 584 55.64 10.72 14.77
CA ARG A 584 56.11 11.69 13.77
C ARG A 584 56.77 11.03 12.57
N LEU A 585 57.11 9.74 12.64
CA LEU A 585 57.70 9.02 11.52
C LEU A 585 56.70 8.97 10.35
N SER A 586 57.06 9.58 9.23
CA SER A 586 56.22 9.61 8.03
C SER A 586 56.02 8.20 7.47
N LYS A 587 54.89 7.97 6.77
CA LYS A 587 54.57 6.68 6.14
C LYS A 587 55.65 6.16 5.18
N ASP A 588 56.43 7.05 4.58
CA ASP A 588 57.53 6.76 3.65
C ASP A 588 58.92 6.80 4.32
N GLY A 589 59.01 7.19 5.59
CA GLY A 589 60.25 7.26 6.35
C GLY A 589 61.21 8.39 5.97
N SER A 590 60.76 9.38 5.19
CA SER A 590 61.57 10.53 4.75
C SER A 590 62.16 11.36 5.92
N ASN A 591 61.45 11.44 7.05
CA ASN A 591 61.88 12.21 8.23
C ASN A 591 62.54 11.38 9.35
N ALA A 592 62.94 10.14 9.07
CA ALA A 592 63.52 9.24 10.06
C ALA A 592 64.78 9.80 10.77
N ALA A 593 65.59 10.62 10.08
CA ALA A 593 66.78 11.23 10.67
C ALA A 593 66.45 12.29 11.76
N GLU A 594 65.36 13.02 11.57
CA GLU A 594 64.90 14.08 12.50
C GLU A 594 64.27 13.47 13.75
N VAL A 595 63.42 12.46 13.57
CA VAL A 595 62.83 11.68 14.67
C VAL A 595 63.93 11.07 15.54
N ARG A 596 65.00 10.55 14.94
CA ARG A 596 66.16 10.04 15.66
C ARG A 596 66.85 11.10 16.51
N ASN A 597 67.01 12.32 16.00
CA ASN A 597 67.68 13.39 16.74
C ASN A 597 66.82 13.93 17.90
N ALA A 598 65.50 14.01 17.71
CA ALA A 598 64.56 14.38 18.77
C ALA A 598 64.55 13.37 19.93
N LEU A 599 64.60 12.07 19.62
CA LEU A 599 64.69 10.99 20.61
C LEU A 599 65.99 11.05 21.43
N VAL A 600 67.11 11.41 20.79
CA VAL A 600 68.39 11.61 21.49
C VAL A 600 68.35 12.86 22.39
N GLY A 601 67.67 13.93 21.96
CA GLY A 601 67.48 15.15 22.74
C GLY A 601 66.63 14.94 24.00
N LEU A 602 65.55 14.17 23.89
CA LEU A 602 64.66 13.81 25.00
C LEU A 602 65.42 13.07 26.12
N ASN A 603 66.32 12.16 25.76
CA ASN A 603 67.12 11.39 26.72
C ASN A 603 68.11 12.23 27.55
N ASN A 604 68.27 13.52 27.24
CA ASN A 604 69.21 14.43 27.89
C ASN A 604 68.54 15.58 28.69
N LEU A 605 67.21 15.56 28.89
CA LEU A 605 66.48 16.58 29.67
C LEU A 605 66.68 16.44 31.20
N SER A 606 66.73 17.56 31.90
CA SER A 606 66.69 17.68 33.37
C SER A 606 65.24 17.54 33.91
N PRO A 607 65.05 17.36 35.23
CA PRO A 607 63.71 17.21 35.83
C PRO A 607 62.73 18.35 35.50
N SER A 608 63.19 19.60 35.50
CA SER A 608 62.36 20.76 35.14
C SER A 608 62.07 20.82 33.64
N GLY A 609 63.01 20.37 32.80
CA GLY A 609 62.78 20.22 31.36
C GLY A 609 61.70 19.18 31.02
N ILE A 610 61.62 18.10 31.80
CA ILE A 610 60.61 17.04 31.63
C ILE A 610 59.19 17.58 31.92
N GLU A 611 59.01 18.41 32.95
CA GLU A 611 57.69 18.97 33.29
C GLU A 611 57.15 19.89 32.17
N VAL A 612 58.00 20.75 31.62
CA VAL A 612 57.62 21.65 30.52
C VAL A 612 57.33 20.87 29.23
N CYS A 613 58.09 19.81 28.97
CA CYS A 613 57.83 18.91 27.84
C CYS A 613 56.42 18.32 27.91
N ALA A 614 56.00 17.84 29.08
CA ALA A 614 54.68 17.24 29.27
C ALA A 614 53.52 18.23 29.02
N ARG A 615 53.67 19.51 29.40
CA ARG A 615 52.62 20.53 29.21
C ARG A 615 52.44 20.97 27.76
N ILE A 616 53.54 21.07 27.01
CA ILE A 616 53.51 21.48 25.59
C ILE A 616 53.02 20.33 24.73
N GLN A 617 53.37 19.10 25.12
CA GLN A 617 52.85 17.89 24.50
C GLN A 617 51.31 17.82 24.59
N HIS A 618 50.74 18.24 25.72
CA HIS A 618 49.28 18.32 25.86
C HIS A 618 48.62 19.30 24.86
N LEU A 619 49.32 20.35 24.41
CA LEU A 619 48.80 21.29 23.41
C LEU A 619 48.91 20.74 21.99
N SER A 620 50.00 20.02 21.70
CA SER A 620 50.14 19.30 20.43
C SER A 620 49.13 18.17 20.24
N GLU A 621 48.52 17.68 21.33
CA GLU A 621 47.41 16.73 21.28
C GLU A 621 46.09 17.37 20.77
N ILE A 622 46.05 18.69 20.52
CA ILE A 622 44.88 19.45 20.09
C ILE A 622 45.09 20.10 18.67
N ASP A 623 46.15 19.71 17.94
CA ASP A 623 46.52 20.06 16.55
C ASP A 623 46.43 21.54 16.14
N LEU A 624 46.68 22.41 17.11
CA LEU A 624 46.75 23.85 16.96
C LEU A 624 47.90 24.27 16.02
N SER A 625 47.77 25.45 15.41
CA SER A 625 48.84 25.99 14.55
C SER A 625 50.19 25.87 15.28
N PRO A 626 51.23 25.39 14.60
CA PRO A 626 52.53 25.21 15.21
C PRO A 626 53.14 26.51 15.74
N HIS A 627 52.69 27.65 15.23
CA HIS A 627 53.03 28.98 15.74
C HIS A 627 52.34 29.27 17.07
N VAL A 628 51.17 28.67 17.34
CA VAL A 628 50.49 28.70 18.64
C VAL A 628 51.23 27.80 19.62
N HIS A 629 51.57 26.56 19.23
CA HIS A 629 52.45 25.70 20.03
C HIS A 629 53.77 26.40 20.38
N GLN A 630 54.34 27.12 19.41
CA GLN A 630 55.54 27.91 19.58
C GLN A 630 55.32 29.10 20.52
N VAL A 631 54.20 29.81 20.46
CA VAL A 631 53.87 30.90 21.40
C VAL A 631 53.75 30.38 22.84
N PHE A 632 53.14 29.20 23.04
CA PHE A 632 53.09 28.54 24.34
C PHE A 632 54.49 28.08 24.80
N LEU A 633 55.29 27.46 23.92
CA LEU A 633 56.68 27.07 24.20
C LEU A 633 57.57 28.28 24.53
N GLU A 634 57.46 29.37 23.78
CA GLU A 634 58.19 30.63 23.97
C GLU A 634 57.77 31.35 25.26
N ALA A 635 56.55 31.13 25.76
CA ALA A 635 56.12 31.62 27.07
C ALA A 635 56.74 30.82 28.23
N TRP A 636 57.06 29.53 28.02
CA TRP A 636 57.68 28.65 29.03
C TRP A 636 59.22 28.69 29.05
N LEU A 637 59.88 28.94 27.92
CA LEU A 637 61.36 28.96 27.83
C LEU A 637 62.09 29.96 28.76
N PRO A 638 61.51 31.14 29.13
CA PRO A 638 62.09 32.07 30.10
C PRO A 638 62.03 31.60 31.56
N ASP A 639 61.41 30.46 31.85
CA ASP A 639 61.26 29.96 33.21
C ASP A 639 62.64 29.73 33.88
N PRO A 640 62.89 30.32 35.07
CA PRO A 640 64.18 30.23 35.75
C PRO A 640 64.54 28.82 36.21
N SER A 641 63.60 27.88 36.23
CA SER A 641 63.83 26.47 36.57
C SER A 641 64.49 25.65 35.44
N LEU A 642 64.55 26.15 34.20
CA LEU A 642 65.13 25.43 33.06
C LEU A 642 66.66 25.65 32.89
N HIS A 643 67.44 24.59 32.66
CA HIS A 643 68.88 24.68 32.37
C HIS A 643 69.17 24.88 30.87
N ALA A 644 70.40 25.26 30.52
CA ALA A 644 70.81 25.49 29.12
C ALA A 644 70.66 24.23 28.24
N GLY A 645 70.92 23.04 28.79
CA GLY A 645 70.67 21.76 28.12
C GLY A 645 69.19 21.52 27.83
N ASP A 646 68.31 21.87 28.77
CA ASP A 646 66.86 21.70 28.63
C ASP A 646 66.29 22.58 27.53
N ARG A 647 66.77 23.83 27.45
CA ARG A 647 66.36 24.76 26.39
C ARG A 647 66.76 24.25 25.01
N GLY A 648 67.91 23.59 24.87
CA GLY A 648 68.35 22.99 23.61
C GLY A 648 67.54 21.75 23.22
N SER A 649 67.27 20.88 24.20
CA SER A 649 66.50 19.66 23.99
C SER A 649 65.01 19.92 23.77
N LEU A 650 64.36 20.81 24.54
CA LEU A 650 62.96 21.20 24.33
C LEU A 650 62.76 21.84 22.96
N LYS A 651 63.73 22.64 22.50
CA LYS A 651 63.76 23.10 21.12
C LYS A 651 63.87 21.90 20.17
N THR A 652 64.84 21.02 20.29
CA THR A 652 64.95 19.89 19.33
C THR A 652 63.70 18.98 19.31
N VAL A 653 63.01 18.83 20.44
CA VAL A 653 61.75 18.08 20.56
C VAL A 653 60.57 18.80 19.88
N PHE A 654 60.45 20.14 20.00
CA PHE A 654 59.28 20.90 19.54
C PHE A 654 59.55 21.92 18.39
N LEU A 655 60.78 22.13 17.95
CA LEU A 655 61.23 23.22 17.06
C LEU A 655 61.23 22.87 15.57
N HIS A 656 60.45 21.87 15.14
CA HIS A 656 60.24 21.60 13.71
C HIS A 656 58.80 21.84 13.28
N SER A 657 58.02 22.53 14.10
CA SER A 657 56.61 22.75 13.78
C SER A 657 56.36 24.04 12.99
N ALA A 658 57.18 25.10 13.14
CA ALA A 658 56.87 26.41 12.55
C ALA A 658 57.97 26.90 11.60
N ASP A 659 57.85 26.56 10.31
CA ASP A 659 58.54 27.29 9.24
C ASP A 659 57.78 28.61 8.98
N GLY A 660 58.44 29.76 9.18
CA GLY A 660 58.02 31.05 8.60
C GLY A 660 57.90 32.29 9.51
N ASN A 661 58.78 33.27 9.24
CA ASN A 661 58.81 34.76 9.37
C ASN A 661 57.66 35.61 10.01
N LEU A 662 56.82 35.12 10.91
CA LEU A 662 55.80 35.96 11.57
C LEU A 662 56.36 36.74 12.78
N SER A 663 56.01 38.02 12.90
CA SER A 663 56.38 38.85 14.05
C SER A 663 55.61 38.44 15.31
N ARG A 664 56.11 38.83 16.49
CA ARG A 664 55.61 38.35 17.78
C ARG A 664 54.14 38.68 18.02
N ASP A 665 53.70 39.89 17.67
CA ASP A 665 52.31 40.32 17.84
C ASP A 665 51.38 39.60 16.84
N GLU A 666 51.88 39.28 15.65
CA GLU A 666 51.15 38.50 14.64
C GLU A 666 50.94 37.04 15.10
N LYS A 667 51.89 36.43 15.81
CA LYS A 667 51.71 35.08 16.39
C LYS A 667 50.66 35.07 17.52
N PHE A 668 50.58 36.14 18.31
CA PHE A 668 49.57 36.28 19.37
C PHE A 668 48.18 36.53 18.80
N VAL A 669 48.06 37.33 17.74
CA VAL A 669 46.81 37.53 17.00
C VAL A 669 46.39 36.23 16.30
N LEU A 670 47.31 35.47 15.71
CA LEU A 670 47.00 34.14 15.16
C LEU A 670 46.49 33.14 16.19
N ALA A 671 46.96 33.20 17.43
CA ALA A 671 46.44 32.35 18.50
C ALA A 671 45.03 32.78 18.96
N ALA A 672 44.73 34.08 18.92
CA ALA A 672 43.41 34.63 19.24
C ALA A 672 42.41 34.41 18.09
N ASP A 673 42.81 34.73 16.86
CA ASP A 673 42.06 34.51 15.63
C ASP A 673 41.87 33.02 15.35
N TYR A 674 42.80 32.11 15.70
CA TYR A 674 42.54 30.67 15.62
C TYR A 674 41.38 30.28 16.52
N LEU A 675 41.33 30.80 17.75
CA LEU A 675 40.25 30.49 18.69
C LEU A 675 38.90 31.03 18.21
N ASP A 676 38.89 32.16 17.50
CA ASP A 676 37.66 32.77 16.98
C ASP A 676 37.28 32.28 15.57
N SER A 677 38.23 31.89 14.71
CA SER A 677 38.01 31.38 13.34
C SER A 677 37.61 29.90 13.32
N GLU A 678 38.16 29.07 14.21
CA GLU A 678 37.67 27.70 14.45
C GLU A 678 36.16 27.72 14.75
N TYR A 679 35.71 28.77 15.43
CA TYR A 679 34.31 28.88 15.80
C TYR A 679 33.39 29.31 14.64
N VAL A 680 33.91 29.95 13.59
CA VAL A 680 33.11 30.62 12.56
C VAL A 680 33.21 29.95 11.19
N GLU A 681 34.39 29.47 10.76
CA GLU A 681 34.55 28.76 9.49
C GLU A 681 33.84 27.40 9.49
N LEU A 682 33.83 26.72 10.64
CA LEU A 682 33.17 25.43 10.84
C LEU A 682 31.66 25.53 10.59
N LEU A 683 31.07 26.69 10.87
CA LEU A 683 29.65 26.96 10.64
C LEU A 683 29.33 27.46 9.23
N HIS A 684 30.29 28.04 8.51
CA HIS A 684 30.07 28.67 7.22
C HIS A 684 30.38 27.74 6.04
N GLU A 685 31.41 26.90 6.14
CA GLU A 685 31.80 25.97 5.06
C GLU A 685 30.84 24.78 4.96
N ALA A 686 30.33 24.30 6.09
CA ALA A 686 29.29 23.28 6.12
C ALA A 686 28.03 23.70 5.32
N ARG A 687 27.68 24.98 5.33
CA ARG A 687 26.49 25.50 4.62
C ARG A 687 26.71 25.70 3.12
N ARG A 688 27.93 26.09 2.70
CA ARG A 688 28.25 26.40 1.30
C ARG A 688 28.42 25.14 0.44
N LEU A 689 29.09 24.11 0.97
CA LEU A 689 29.32 22.86 0.26
C LEU A 689 28.00 22.11 -0.01
N ALA A 690 27.06 22.15 0.93
CA ALA A 690 25.73 21.58 0.76
C ALA A 690 24.96 22.23 -0.41
N ALA A 691 25.00 23.57 -0.55
CA ALA A 691 24.31 24.30 -1.61
C ALA A 691 24.91 24.09 -3.02
N LEU A 692 26.23 23.91 -3.11
CA LEU A 692 26.94 23.70 -4.38
C LEU A 692 26.72 22.27 -4.91
N ARG A 693 26.74 21.27 -4.02
CA ARG A 693 26.43 19.88 -4.34
C ARG A 693 25.06 19.75 -5.01
N ALA A 694 24.06 20.42 -4.42
CA ALA A 694 22.69 20.47 -4.93
C ALA A 694 22.59 21.06 -6.34
N SER A 695 23.26 22.19 -6.60
CA SER A 695 23.16 22.89 -7.88
C SER A 695 23.79 22.09 -9.04
N LEU A 696 24.92 21.41 -8.79
CA LEU A 696 25.59 20.61 -9.83
C LEU A 696 24.78 19.39 -10.26
N LYS A 697 24.10 18.75 -9.30
CA LYS A 697 23.26 17.57 -9.57
C LYS A 697 21.98 17.87 -10.36
N THR A 698 21.48 19.11 -10.32
CA THR A 698 20.36 19.52 -11.18
C THR A 698 20.73 19.60 -12.66
N VAL A 699 22.02 19.66 -12.98
CA VAL A 699 22.56 19.75 -14.35
C VAL A 699 22.99 18.39 -14.87
N ASP A 700 23.71 17.61 -14.06
CA ASP A 700 24.15 16.24 -14.39
C ASP A 700 24.27 15.38 -13.12
N LEU A 701 23.20 14.66 -12.82
CA LEU A 701 23.07 13.86 -11.62
C LEU A 701 24.10 12.71 -11.58
N GLN A 702 24.25 11.99 -12.69
CA GLN A 702 25.07 10.77 -12.74
C GLN A 702 26.56 11.12 -12.67
N GLY A 703 27.00 12.14 -13.40
CA GLY A 703 28.40 12.58 -13.40
C GLY A 703 28.85 13.17 -12.07
N VAL A 704 27.95 13.81 -11.31
CA VAL A 704 28.29 14.39 -9.99
C VAL A 704 28.28 13.35 -8.87
N VAL A 705 27.39 12.35 -8.91
CA VAL A 705 27.43 11.20 -7.99
C VAL A 705 28.72 10.40 -8.18
N GLU A 706 29.09 10.13 -9.43
CA GLU A 706 30.37 9.48 -9.76
C GLU A 706 31.55 10.33 -9.27
N LEU A 707 31.52 11.65 -9.48
CA LEU A 707 32.55 12.56 -8.99
C LEU A 707 32.67 12.53 -7.47
N LEU A 708 31.57 12.67 -6.71
CA LEU A 708 31.60 12.71 -5.23
C LEU A 708 32.09 11.39 -4.62
N ALA A 709 31.66 10.26 -5.19
CA ALA A 709 32.15 8.94 -4.82
C ALA A 709 33.65 8.78 -5.08
N ASP A 710 34.16 9.31 -6.21
CA ASP A 710 35.58 9.27 -6.56
C ASP A 710 36.46 10.10 -5.59
N ILE A 711 35.93 11.20 -5.03
CA ILE A 711 36.62 12.03 -4.03
C ILE A 711 36.36 11.60 -2.58
N GLY A 712 35.61 10.52 -2.34
CA GLY A 712 35.39 9.97 -1.00
C GLY A 712 34.64 10.89 -0.04
N ILE A 713 33.93 11.89 -0.58
CA ILE A 713 32.93 12.65 0.17
C ILE A 713 31.65 11.85 0.02
N GLU A 714 31.12 11.35 1.13
CA GLU A 714 29.90 10.56 1.13
C GLU A 714 28.81 11.38 0.45
N ASP A 715 28.45 10.93 -0.75
CA ASP A 715 27.44 11.62 -1.50
C ASP A 715 26.16 11.42 -0.73
N GLY A 716 25.62 12.53 -0.21
CA GLY A 716 24.43 12.47 0.57
C GLY A 716 23.36 11.76 -0.25
N PRO A 717 22.58 10.87 0.38
CA PRO A 717 21.70 9.95 -0.33
C PRO A 717 20.86 10.72 -1.35
N HIS A 718 20.45 10.11 -2.47
CA HIS A 718 19.69 10.78 -3.55
C HIS A 718 18.52 11.65 -3.04
N SER A 719 17.97 11.28 -1.88
CA SER A 719 17.00 12.02 -1.11
C SER A 719 17.44 13.43 -0.68
N GLU A 720 18.72 13.69 -0.36
CA GLU A 720 19.27 15.01 -0.01
C GLU A 720 19.36 15.96 -1.22
N ASP A 721 19.56 15.44 -2.43
CA ASP A 721 19.55 16.29 -3.64
C ASP A 721 18.13 16.61 -4.08
N VAL A 722 17.21 15.67 -3.87
CA VAL A 722 15.77 15.91 -4.02
C VAL A 722 15.32 16.98 -3.03
N LEU A 723 15.76 16.94 -1.77
CA LEU A 723 15.54 18.01 -0.77
C LEU A 723 16.08 19.36 -1.23
N ALA A 724 17.31 19.39 -1.76
CA ALA A 724 17.97 20.64 -2.11
C ALA A 724 17.41 21.30 -3.39
N SER A 725 16.67 20.55 -4.21
CA SER A 725 15.87 21.08 -5.33
C SER A 725 14.45 21.53 -4.95
N MET A 726 14.02 21.32 -3.69
CA MET A 726 12.67 21.68 -3.26
C MET A 726 12.52 23.18 -2.99
N PRO A 727 11.32 23.74 -3.19
CA PRO A 727 10.99 25.07 -2.69
C PRO A 727 11.23 25.16 -1.16
N PRO A 728 11.71 26.32 -0.64
CA PRO A 728 11.96 26.52 0.79
C PRO A 728 10.73 26.23 1.68
N GLU A 729 9.53 26.34 1.11
CA GLU A 729 8.25 26.08 1.77
C GLU A 729 8.00 24.59 2.05
N VAL A 730 8.58 23.69 1.26
CA VAL A 730 8.43 22.22 1.37
C VAL A 730 9.61 21.59 2.10
N LEU A 731 10.80 22.20 2.03
CA LEU A 731 12.03 21.75 2.70
C LEU A 731 11.85 21.54 4.22
N ASN A 732 11.09 22.39 4.90
CA ASN A 732 10.82 22.25 6.33
C ASN A 732 9.83 21.12 6.68
N ALA A 733 9.21 20.53 5.66
CA ALA A 733 8.19 19.49 5.80
C ALA A 733 8.70 18.11 5.35
N VAL A 734 9.94 17.99 4.89
CA VAL A 734 10.50 16.74 4.37
C VAL A 734 11.79 16.41 5.13
N GLU A 735 11.89 15.20 5.65
CA GLU A 735 13.05 14.68 6.38
C GLU A 735 13.47 13.33 5.77
N ILE A 736 14.77 13.04 5.80
CA ILE A 736 15.31 11.78 5.28
C ILE A 736 15.60 10.90 6.47
N VAL A 737 14.98 9.73 6.51
CA VAL A 737 15.02 8.81 7.66
C VAL A 737 15.77 7.51 7.37
N GLY A 738 16.16 7.30 6.10
CA GLY A 738 17.00 6.18 5.66
C GLY A 738 17.51 6.38 4.23
N GLU A 739 18.38 5.48 3.75
CA GLU A 739 19.06 5.61 2.44
C GLU A 739 18.10 5.81 1.26
N LYS A 740 16.89 5.23 1.32
CA LYS A 740 15.83 5.36 0.31
C LYS A 740 14.50 5.80 0.90
N GLU A 741 14.51 6.29 2.13
CA GLU A 741 13.30 6.53 2.90
C GLU A 741 13.13 8.02 3.18
N VAL A 742 12.02 8.57 2.69
CA VAL A 742 11.68 9.98 2.88
C VAL A 742 10.43 10.09 3.73
N GLU A 743 10.55 10.88 4.78
CA GLU A 743 9.46 11.30 5.65
C GLU A 743 8.92 12.65 5.19
N ILE A 744 7.60 12.77 4.99
CA ILE A 744 6.94 14.04 4.67
C ILE A 744 5.88 14.34 5.72
N LEU A 745 6.06 15.45 6.43
CA LEU A 745 5.17 15.95 7.46
C LEU A 745 4.12 16.90 6.88
N PHE A 746 2.85 16.60 7.13
CA PHE A 746 1.73 17.41 6.68
C PHE A 746 0.95 17.96 7.89
N PRO A 747 0.74 19.29 7.97
CA PRO A 747 -0.05 19.89 9.04
C PRO A 747 -1.55 19.60 8.85
N LEU A 748 -2.20 19.13 9.91
CA LEU A 748 -3.64 18.89 10.01
C LEU A 748 -4.39 20.08 10.65
N THR A 749 -3.72 21.21 10.83
CA THR A 749 -4.25 22.41 11.52
C THR A 749 -5.40 23.08 10.77
N HIS A 750 -5.51 22.86 9.47
CA HIS A 750 -6.58 23.42 8.63
C HIS A 750 -7.91 22.66 8.74
N PHE A 751 -7.93 21.49 9.38
CA PHE A 751 -9.17 20.76 9.65
C PHE A 751 -9.92 21.37 10.83
N THR A 752 -11.18 21.70 10.58
CA THR A 752 -12.13 22.10 11.62
C THR A 752 -12.36 20.98 12.64
N GLN A 753 -12.84 21.31 13.84
CA GLN A 753 -13.13 20.29 14.87
C GLN A 753 -14.12 19.23 14.37
N ILE A 754 -15.12 19.64 13.57
CA ILE A 754 -16.09 18.72 12.95
C ILE A 754 -15.38 17.76 11.98
N GLN A 755 -14.47 18.25 11.14
CA GLN A 755 -13.71 17.41 10.22
C GLN A 755 -12.74 16.47 10.94
N ARG A 756 -12.10 16.95 12.02
CA ARG A 756 -11.19 16.13 12.84
C ARG A 756 -11.90 14.91 13.42
N THR A 757 -13.08 15.11 14.01
CA THR A 757 -13.92 14.02 14.51
C THR A 757 -14.41 13.12 13.37
N ALA A 758 -14.70 13.67 12.18
CA ALA A 758 -15.16 12.88 11.03
C ALA A 758 -14.08 11.94 10.48
N LEU A 759 -12.83 12.38 10.58
CA LEU A 759 -11.64 11.71 10.04
C LEU A 759 -10.94 10.83 11.09
N GLY A 760 -11.36 10.86 12.36
CA GLY A 760 -10.72 10.12 13.44
C GLY A 760 -9.35 10.68 13.83
N LEU A 761 -9.16 12.00 13.71
CA LEU A 761 -7.88 12.67 13.95
C LEU A 761 -7.71 13.15 15.39
N GLY A 762 -8.77 13.16 16.21
CA GLY A 762 -8.71 13.63 17.60
C GLY A 762 -8.00 14.99 17.75
N SER A 763 -6.97 15.05 18.61
CA SER A 763 -6.12 16.22 18.87
C SER A 763 -4.83 16.26 18.03
N LEU A 764 -4.63 15.32 17.10
CA LEU A 764 -3.41 15.17 16.30
C LEU A 764 -3.20 16.39 15.41
N GLN A 765 -2.01 17.00 15.43
CA GLN A 765 -1.74 18.26 14.73
C GLN A 765 -1.11 18.09 13.35
N SER A 766 -0.53 16.92 13.09
CA SER A 766 0.13 16.57 11.83
C SER A 766 0.03 15.07 11.60
N PHE A 767 0.32 14.66 10.38
CA PHE A 767 0.66 13.29 10.07
C PHE A 767 1.96 13.26 9.27
N VAL A 768 2.54 12.08 9.24
CA VAL A 768 3.79 11.74 8.61
C VAL A 768 3.49 10.73 7.50
N LEU A 769 4.02 10.98 6.30
CA LEU A 769 4.02 10.05 5.18
C LEU A 769 5.44 9.54 4.99
N LEU A 770 5.64 8.24 5.17
CA LEU A 770 6.92 7.57 4.87
C LEU A 770 6.86 6.98 3.46
N LEU A 771 7.85 7.28 2.63
CA LEU A 771 7.97 6.83 1.24
C LEU A 771 9.29 6.10 1.02
N GLU A 772 9.25 4.95 0.35
CA GLU A 772 10.45 4.25 -0.15
C GLU A 772 10.66 4.61 -1.63
N LEU A 773 11.79 5.24 -1.97
CA LEU A 773 12.18 5.66 -3.31
C LEU A 773 12.88 4.52 -4.08
N CYS A 774 12.64 4.41 -5.39
CA CYS A 774 13.30 3.43 -6.25
C CYS A 774 14.60 3.97 -6.86
N ASP A 775 15.58 3.10 -7.07
CA ASP A 775 16.95 3.47 -7.51
C ASP A 775 17.04 4.13 -8.89
N HIS A 776 16.00 4.08 -9.72
CA HIS A 776 16.09 4.53 -11.13
C HIS A 776 14.87 5.32 -11.65
N LYS A 777 13.90 5.67 -10.79
CA LYS A 777 12.77 6.55 -11.10
C LYS A 777 12.34 7.29 -9.82
N THR A 778 11.94 8.56 -9.92
CA THR A 778 11.38 9.38 -8.82
C THR A 778 10.02 8.88 -8.28
N THR A 779 9.64 7.66 -8.61
CA THR A 779 8.35 7.06 -8.32
C THR A 779 8.51 6.12 -7.12
N PRO A 780 7.77 6.32 -6.02
CA PRO A 780 7.91 5.47 -4.82
C PRO A 780 7.37 4.06 -5.06
N ASP A 781 7.96 3.04 -4.42
CA ASP A 781 7.54 1.63 -4.50
C ASP A 781 6.58 1.25 -3.37
N ARG A 782 6.78 1.86 -2.19
CA ARG A 782 5.99 1.63 -0.97
C ARG A 782 5.73 2.93 -0.23
N PHE A 783 4.63 2.97 0.50
CA PHE A 783 4.33 4.07 1.42
C PHE A 783 3.66 3.59 2.71
N CYS A 784 3.84 4.37 3.78
CA CYS A 784 3.15 4.22 5.06
C CYS A 784 2.68 5.59 5.60
N ILE A 785 1.58 5.64 6.34
CA ILE A 785 1.01 6.87 6.93
C ILE A 785 1.00 6.72 8.45
N HIS A 786 1.54 7.71 9.17
CA HIS A 786 1.62 7.74 10.62
C HIS A 786 0.99 9.03 11.17
N LEU A 787 0.04 8.92 12.10
CA LEU A 787 -0.67 10.07 12.65
C LEU A 787 -0.01 10.60 13.94
N GLY A 788 0.67 11.75 13.84
CA GLY A 788 1.23 12.53 14.96
C GLY A 788 2.22 11.77 15.87
N PRO A 789 2.85 12.45 16.84
CA PRO A 789 3.87 11.83 17.67
C PRO A 789 3.19 11.00 18.74
N GLU A 790 2.96 9.71 18.48
CA GLU A 790 2.95 8.74 19.56
C GLU A 790 4.35 8.79 20.22
N SER A 791 4.46 9.64 21.24
CA SER A 791 5.62 9.94 22.11
C SER A 791 6.74 10.80 21.51
N LYS A 792 7.12 11.82 22.31
CA LYS A 792 8.41 12.53 22.21
C LYS A 792 9.62 11.63 22.54
N ASP A 793 9.40 10.34 22.76
CA ASP A 793 10.42 9.29 22.98
C ASP A 793 10.72 8.47 21.71
N ARG A 794 10.13 8.84 20.55
CA ARG A 794 10.40 8.19 19.26
C ARG A 794 11.08 9.15 18.28
N THR A 795 12.28 9.61 18.62
CA THR A 795 13.31 9.72 17.58
C THR A 795 13.64 8.30 17.11
N LEU A 796 14.05 8.10 15.86
CA LEU A 796 14.36 6.78 15.27
C LEU A 796 15.31 5.93 16.16
N GLY A 797 16.16 6.56 16.98
CA GLY A 797 16.98 5.89 18.00
C GLY A 797 16.20 5.16 19.11
N GLY A 798 15.00 5.60 19.47
CA GLY A 798 14.15 4.91 20.46
C GLY A 798 13.32 3.74 19.91
N LEU A 799 13.20 3.63 18.58
CA LEU A 799 12.51 2.53 17.89
C LEU A 799 13.43 1.34 17.63
N LEU A 800 14.75 1.55 17.71
CA LEU A 800 15.76 0.49 17.68
C LEU A 800 15.97 -0.16 19.06
N ASP A 801 15.67 0.56 20.15
CA ASP A 801 16.06 0.14 21.51
C ASP A 801 14.95 -0.48 22.37
N ASN A 802 13.68 -0.43 21.94
CA ASN A 802 12.58 -1.00 22.74
C ASN A 802 11.73 -1.99 21.95
N ILE A 803 11.81 -3.26 22.41
CA ILE A 803 11.05 -4.48 22.06
C ILE A 803 11.83 -5.43 21.14
N ASP A 804 12.48 -6.43 21.74
CA ASP A 804 12.71 -7.80 21.24
C ASP A 804 12.61 -7.99 19.71
N GLY A 805 13.54 -7.42 18.95
CA GLY A 805 14.09 -7.91 17.67
C GLY A 805 13.19 -8.58 16.61
N LYS A 806 11.88 -8.29 16.51
CA LYS A 806 10.97 -9.05 15.60
C LYS A 806 10.00 -8.27 14.72
N VAL A 807 10.02 -6.93 14.67
CA VAL A 807 9.12 -6.20 13.76
C VAL A 807 9.87 -5.07 13.05
N SER A 808 10.18 -5.30 11.77
CA SER A 808 10.62 -4.22 10.87
C SER A 808 9.54 -3.14 10.76
N PRO A 809 9.90 -1.84 10.72
CA PRO A 809 8.93 -0.74 10.52
C PRO A 809 8.10 -0.89 9.23
N TRP A 810 8.59 -1.69 8.27
CA TRP A 810 7.95 -1.96 6.98
C TRP A 810 6.97 -3.15 6.97
N SER A 811 6.77 -3.81 8.12
CA SER A 811 5.98 -5.05 8.25
C SER A 811 4.53 -4.99 7.73
N ASN A 812 4.00 -3.79 7.45
CA ASN A 812 2.59 -3.52 7.17
C ASN A 812 2.35 -2.54 5.99
N THR A 813 3.19 -2.54 4.95
CA THR A 813 3.14 -1.51 3.90
C THR A 813 2.31 -1.88 2.65
N CYS A 814 1.72 -0.85 2.02
CA CYS A 814 0.95 -0.97 0.79
C CYS A 814 1.88 -0.99 -0.44
N ARG A 815 1.95 -2.11 -1.16
CA ARG A 815 2.64 -2.17 -2.46
C ARG A 815 1.80 -1.54 -3.58
N LEU A 816 2.45 -0.79 -4.46
CA LEU A 816 1.82 -0.23 -5.67
C LEU A 816 1.68 -1.31 -6.76
N GLY A 817 0.51 -1.41 -7.40
CA GLY A 817 0.29 -2.26 -8.59
C GLY A 817 -0.24 -3.69 -8.38
N GLY A 818 -0.59 -4.11 -7.16
CA GLY A 818 -1.22 -5.42 -6.93
C GLY A 818 -2.67 -5.49 -7.45
N LEU A 819 -2.90 -6.17 -8.57
CA LEU A 819 -4.24 -6.52 -9.11
C LEU A 819 -5.05 -7.48 -8.22
N LYS A 820 -4.43 -8.04 -7.19
CA LYS A 820 -5.11 -8.82 -6.15
C LYS A 820 -5.45 -7.90 -4.97
N THR A 821 -6.73 -7.72 -4.70
CA THR A 821 -7.26 -7.08 -3.49
C THR A 821 -6.93 -7.82 -2.18
N SER A 822 -5.97 -8.76 -2.18
CA SER A 822 -5.67 -9.67 -1.07
C SER A 822 -4.36 -9.40 -0.32
N SER A 823 -3.69 -8.28 -0.59
CA SER A 823 -2.59 -7.80 0.27
C SER A 823 -2.56 -6.27 0.30
N LEU A 824 -3.73 -5.66 0.57
CA LEU A 824 -3.72 -4.46 1.40
C LEU A 824 -3.12 -4.85 2.75
N CYS A 825 -2.61 -3.91 3.52
CA CYS A 825 -2.24 -4.19 4.90
C CYS A 825 -3.46 -4.84 5.62
N MET A 826 -3.40 -6.16 5.72
CA MET A 826 -4.46 -7.09 6.16
C MET A 826 -3.87 -7.91 7.30
N GLN A 827 -3.08 -7.26 8.17
CA GLN A 827 -3.24 -7.57 9.58
C GLN A 827 -4.72 -7.26 9.92
N PRO A 828 -5.41 -8.06 10.73
CA PRO A 828 -6.81 -7.82 11.14
C PRO A 828 -7.12 -6.48 11.85
N ASN A 829 -6.24 -5.47 11.79
CA ASN A 829 -6.31 -4.18 12.50
C ASN A 829 -5.59 -3.01 11.78
N SER A 830 -5.37 -3.05 10.46
CA SER A 830 -4.40 -2.11 9.85
C SER A 830 -4.85 -0.65 9.65
N PHE A 831 -6.13 -0.35 9.41
CA PHE A 831 -6.56 1.04 9.26
C PHE A 831 -7.19 1.48 10.58
N ARG A 832 -6.50 2.35 11.33
CA ARG A 832 -6.96 2.77 12.66
C ARG A 832 -8.08 3.81 12.59
N ASN A 833 -8.25 4.47 11.43
CA ASN A 833 -9.21 5.57 11.29
C ASN A 833 -9.59 5.85 9.81
N PRO A 834 -10.69 6.61 9.57
CA PRO A 834 -11.13 7.01 8.23
C PRO A 834 -10.13 7.88 7.45
N PHE A 835 -9.27 8.65 8.13
CA PHE A 835 -8.28 9.50 7.47
C PHE A 835 -7.25 8.69 6.68
N GLU A 836 -6.58 7.73 7.35
CA GLU A 836 -5.58 6.84 6.75
C GLU A 836 -6.16 6.10 5.55
N TYR A 837 -7.40 5.60 5.67
CA TYR A 837 -8.08 4.90 4.59
C TYR A 837 -8.29 5.79 3.36
N ASN A 838 -8.81 7.02 3.54
CA ASN A 838 -9.06 7.94 2.42
C ASN A 838 -7.75 8.34 1.72
N LEU A 839 -6.72 8.65 2.51
CA LEU A 839 -5.43 9.08 1.99
C LEU A 839 -4.71 7.94 1.25
N THR A 840 -4.73 6.72 1.81
CA THR A 840 -4.20 5.50 1.16
C THR A 840 -4.86 5.27 -0.20
N LYS A 841 -6.20 5.33 -0.28
CA LYS A 841 -6.92 5.18 -1.55
C LYS A 841 -6.58 6.28 -2.55
N MET A 842 -6.31 7.49 -2.09
CA MET A 842 -5.88 8.58 -2.95
C MET A 842 -4.48 8.32 -3.53
N LEU A 843 -3.51 7.99 -2.68
CA LEU A 843 -2.14 7.71 -3.08
C LEU A 843 -2.07 6.52 -4.05
N GLN A 844 -2.82 5.44 -3.80
CA GLN A 844 -2.92 4.29 -4.70
C GLN A 844 -3.44 4.62 -6.11
N ARG A 845 -4.24 5.69 -6.26
CA ARG A 845 -4.75 6.13 -7.58
C ARG A 845 -3.78 7.06 -8.31
N ARG A 846 -2.88 7.72 -7.58
CA ARG A 846 -2.01 8.78 -8.10
C ARG A 846 -0.58 8.32 -8.32
N LEU A 847 -0.09 7.36 -7.53
CA LEU A 847 1.24 6.76 -7.69
C LEU A 847 1.22 5.69 -8.83
N PRO A 848 2.33 5.52 -9.58
CA PRO A 848 2.40 4.64 -10.74
C PRO A 848 2.26 3.16 -10.37
N GLY A 849 1.68 2.37 -11.28
CA GLY A 849 1.29 0.97 -11.06
C GLY A 849 -0.23 0.76 -10.98
N SER A 850 -1.03 1.82 -10.88
CA SER A 850 -2.49 1.74 -11.03
C SER A 850 -2.91 1.96 -12.49
N ASN A 851 -3.86 1.16 -12.99
CA ASN A 851 -4.32 1.16 -14.39
C ASN A 851 -5.01 2.48 -14.85
N LEU A 852 -4.82 3.61 -14.17
CA LEU A 852 -5.66 4.82 -14.30
C LEU A 852 -4.94 6.19 -14.40
N GLY A 853 -3.60 6.24 -14.50
CA GLY A 853 -2.93 7.34 -15.24
C GLY A 853 -1.97 8.27 -14.51
N GLN A 854 -1.13 8.88 -15.36
CA GLN A 854 -0.07 9.89 -15.20
C GLN A 854 1.09 9.56 -14.25
N ASP A 855 2.29 9.49 -14.84
CA ASP A 855 3.56 9.38 -14.13
C ASP A 855 3.74 10.62 -13.23
N LEU A 856 3.76 10.42 -11.91
CA LEU A 856 4.24 11.45 -10.99
C LEU A 856 5.74 11.61 -11.18
N THR A 857 6.19 12.85 -11.33
CA THR A 857 7.58 13.13 -11.73
C THR A 857 8.47 13.65 -10.59
N SER A 858 7.90 14.18 -9.49
CA SER A 858 8.69 14.76 -8.39
C SER A 858 7.98 14.78 -7.01
N LEU A 859 8.77 14.86 -5.91
CA LEU A 859 8.26 15.00 -4.54
C LEU A 859 7.51 16.33 -4.27
N PRO A 860 7.90 17.50 -4.81
CA PRO A 860 7.14 18.74 -4.67
C PRO A 860 5.73 18.63 -5.28
N GLU A 861 5.60 18.01 -6.46
CA GLU A 861 4.31 17.75 -7.10
C GLU A 861 3.42 16.85 -6.22
N LEU A 862 4.01 15.81 -5.62
CA LEU A 862 3.32 14.94 -4.67
C LEU A 862 2.85 15.70 -3.42
N HIS A 863 3.72 16.53 -2.83
CA HIS A 863 3.38 17.36 -1.67
C HIS A 863 2.24 18.35 -2.01
N GLU A 864 2.27 18.98 -3.17
CA GLU A 864 1.20 19.88 -3.62
C GLU A 864 -0.13 19.14 -3.82
N ILE A 865 -0.11 17.98 -4.47
CA ILE A 865 -1.30 17.14 -4.69
C ILE A 865 -1.90 16.68 -3.37
N ILE A 866 -1.08 16.20 -2.42
CA ILE A 866 -1.55 15.79 -1.10
C ILE A 866 -2.14 16.99 -0.37
N THR A 867 -1.43 18.12 -0.33
CA THR A 867 -1.90 19.36 0.33
C THR A 867 -3.22 19.84 -0.26
N HIS A 868 -3.36 19.80 -1.60
CA HIS A 868 -4.60 20.13 -2.29
C HIS A 868 -5.73 19.16 -1.96
N HIS A 869 -5.43 17.86 -1.91
CA HIS A 869 -6.38 16.82 -1.54
C HIS A 869 -6.86 16.97 -0.10
N LEU A 870 -5.97 17.26 0.86
CA LEU A 870 -6.32 17.46 2.27
C LEU A 870 -7.28 18.64 2.46
N LYS A 871 -7.01 19.77 1.81
CA LYS A 871 -7.92 20.94 1.80
C LYS A 871 -9.30 20.61 1.23
N ASN A 872 -9.37 19.65 0.31
CA ASN A 872 -10.58 19.27 -0.42
C ASN A 872 -11.03 17.82 -0.14
N ILE A 873 -10.66 17.24 1.01
CA ILE A 873 -10.76 15.79 1.23
C ILE A 873 -12.20 15.26 1.11
N GLY A 874 -13.19 16.06 1.51
CA GLY A 874 -14.61 15.73 1.40
C GLY A 874 -15.23 16.04 0.03
N ARG A 875 -14.46 16.57 -0.92
CA ARG A 875 -14.89 16.80 -2.30
C ARG A 875 -14.72 15.55 -3.16
N TYR A 876 -14.00 14.53 -2.72
CA TYR A 876 -13.73 13.34 -3.52
C TYR A 876 -14.44 12.12 -2.95
N CYS A 877 -14.92 11.25 -3.85
CA CYS A 877 -15.36 9.92 -3.50
C CYS A 877 -14.19 9.11 -2.93
N THR A 878 -14.36 8.56 -1.73
CA THR A 878 -13.31 7.78 -1.03
C THR A 878 -12.77 6.63 -1.90
N GLU A 879 -13.64 5.93 -2.65
CA GLU A 879 -13.23 4.76 -3.45
C GLU A 879 -12.68 5.10 -4.83
N CYS A 880 -13.42 5.87 -5.64
CA CYS A 880 -13.07 6.08 -7.05
C CYS A 880 -12.44 7.45 -7.35
N GLY A 881 -12.35 8.35 -6.36
CA GLY A 881 -11.80 9.69 -6.56
C GLY A 881 -12.69 10.66 -7.36
N ARG A 882 -13.91 10.25 -7.77
CA ARG A 882 -14.86 11.16 -8.45
C ARG A 882 -15.17 12.37 -7.58
N THR A 883 -15.13 13.56 -8.17
CA THR A 883 -15.43 14.82 -7.49
C THR A 883 -16.94 15.03 -7.24
N PHE A 884 -17.27 15.56 -6.08
CA PHE A 884 -18.57 16.10 -5.70
C PHE A 884 -18.59 17.62 -5.97
N CYS A 885 -19.80 18.18 -6.06
CA CYS A 885 -19.99 19.62 -6.28
C CYS A 885 -19.67 20.45 -5.03
N THR A 886 -19.73 19.83 -3.84
CA THR A 886 -19.52 20.48 -2.54
C THR A 886 -18.44 19.74 -1.76
N ASN A 887 -17.61 20.48 -1.01
CA ASN A 887 -16.64 19.89 -0.10
C ASN A 887 -17.34 19.52 1.22
N LEU A 888 -17.51 18.22 1.47
CA LEU A 888 -18.21 17.71 2.65
C LEU A 888 -17.27 17.70 3.87
N ARG A 889 -17.84 17.67 5.09
CA ARG A 889 -17.05 17.53 6.32
C ARG A 889 -16.59 16.10 6.57
N LYS A 890 -17.39 15.13 6.14
CA LYS A 890 -17.04 13.70 6.15
C LYS A 890 -16.90 13.19 4.72
N PRO A 891 -15.73 12.65 4.33
CA PRO A 891 -15.59 11.95 3.05
C PRO A 891 -16.54 10.76 2.96
N THR A 892 -17.09 10.52 1.76
CA THR A 892 -18.08 9.46 1.53
C THR A 892 -17.96 8.91 0.11
N THR A 893 -18.66 7.82 -0.18
CA THR A 893 -18.68 7.21 -1.50
C THR A 893 -19.63 7.93 -2.45
N CYS A 894 -19.44 7.77 -3.76
CA CYS A 894 -20.44 8.13 -4.77
C CYS A 894 -21.51 7.04 -4.91
N GLN A 895 -22.59 7.30 -5.64
CA GLN A 895 -23.69 6.34 -5.82
C GLN A 895 -23.39 5.13 -6.72
N LEU A 896 -22.15 4.96 -7.19
CA LEU A 896 -21.79 3.77 -7.98
C LEU A 896 -21.85 2.52 -7.09
N PRO A 897 -22.58 1.45 -7.49
CA PRO A 897 -22.71 0.24 -6.67
C PRO A 897 -21.36 -0.37 -6.26
N ARG A 898 -20.35 -0.32 -7.15
CA ARG A 898 -18.99 -0.77 -6.85
C ARG A 898 -18.35 0.02 -5.70
N CYS A 899 -18.48 1.34 -5.67
CA CYS A 899 -17.91 2.16 -4.59
C CYS A 899 -18.61 1.90 -3.26
N ILE A 900 -19.94 1.78 -3.28
CA ILE A 900 -20.71 1.44 -2.08
C ILE A 900 -20.29 0.07 -1.56
N TYR A 901 -20.16 -0.93 -2.45
CA TYR A 901 -19.74 -2.28 -2.09
C TYR A 901 -18.30 -2.34 -1.55
N LEU A 902 -17.34 -1.68 -2.19
CA LEU A 902 -15.95 -1.68 -1.73
C LEU A 902 -15.81 -1.02 -0.34
N PHE A 903 -16.48 0.11 -0.12
CA PHE A 903 -16.50 0.78 1.17
C PHE A 903 -17.22 -0.04 2.25
N ALA A 904 -18.34 -0.70 1.90
CA ALA A 904 -19.08 -1.60 2.78
C ALA A 904 -18.23 -2.78 3.31
N ASN A 905 -17.26 -3.23 2.51
CA ASN A 905 -16.34 -4.32 2.87
C ASN A 905 -15.03 -3.83 3.50
N SER A 906 -14.87 -2.53 3.80
CA SER A 906 -13.70 -2.01 4.51
C SER A 906 -13.73 -2.32 6.02
N ASP A 907 -12.68 -1.94 6.76
CA ASP A 907 -12.56 -2.18 8.20
C ASP A 907 -13.71 -1.53 9.00
N PRO A 908 -14.29 -2.19 10.02
CA PRO A 908 -15.34 -1.59 10.86
C PRO A 908 -15.01 -0.20 11.45
N GLN A 909 -13.76 0.08 11.82
CA GLN A 909 -13.34 1.38 12.36
C GLN A 909 -13.37 2.49 11.30
N VAL A 910 -13.06 2.15 10.05
CA VAL A 910 -13.20 3.04 8.88
C VAL A 910 -14.68 3.27 8.54
N LYS A 911 -15.46 2.19 8.58
CA LYS A 911 -16.88 2.18 8.25
C LYS A 911 -17.70 3.00 9.24
N PHE A 912 -17.49 2.78 10.53
CA PHE A 912 -18.30 3.33 11.61
C PHE A 912 -17.46 4.06 12.66
N PRO A 913 -16.83 5.21 12.33
CA PRO A 913 -16.01 5.96 13.29
C PRO A 913 -16.82 6.39 14.52
N HIS A 914 -18.13 6.60 14.37
CA HIS A 914 -19.04 6.95 15.47
C HIS A 914 -19.14 5.86 16.56
N LEU A 915 -18.78 4.59 16.31
CA LEU A 915 -18.74 3.55 17.36
C LEU A 915 -17.69 3.89 18.41
N THR A 916 -16.60 4.54 18.00
CA THR A 916 -15.50 4.94 18.86
C THR A 916 -15.62 6.41 19.29
N GLU A 917 -15.96 7.30 18.35
CA GLU A 917 -15.92 8.76 18.53
C GLU A 917 -17.21 9.35 19.15
N ASP A 918 -18.38 8.80 18.81
CA ASP A 918 -19.69 9.37 19.23
C ASP A 918 -20.76 8.28 19.32
N GLN A 919 -20.68 7.49 20.39
CA GLN A 919 -21.56 6.35 20.63
C GLN A 919 -23.04 6.76 20.69
N LEU A 920 -23.35 7.99 21.11
CA LEU A 920 -24.71 8.49 21.23
C LEU A 920 -25.36 8.71 19.85
N VAL A 921 -24.59 9.11 18.83
CA VAL A 921 -25.07 9.16 17.44
C VAL A 921 -25.39 7.76 16.93
N THR A 922 -24.51 6.79 17.20
CA THR A 922 -24.76 5.38 16.85
C THR A 922 -26.05 4.88 17.48
N ASP A 923 -26.24 5.21 18.76
CA ASP A 923 -27.42 4.83 19.52
C ASP A 923 -28.70 5.44 18.94
N LEU A 924 -28.64 6.71 18.54
CA LEU A 924 -29.74 7.40 17.84
C LEU A 924 -30.08 6.73 16.51
N LEU A 925 -29.07 6.39 15.69
CA LEU A 925 -29.28 5.76 14.40
C LEU A 925 -29.98 4.41 14.56
N PHE A 926 -29.49 3.56 15.46
CA PHE A 926 -30.12 2.28 15.76
C PHE A 926 -31.50 2.42 16.39
N SER A 927 -31.70 3.38 17.29
CA SER A 927 -33.00 3.65 17.89
C SER A 927 -34.01 4.14 16.85
N SER A 928 -33.59 4.96 15.90
CA SER A 928 -34.45 5.42 14.80
C SER A 928 -34.79 4.28 13.82
N LEU A 929 -33.83 3.41 13.54
CA LEU A 929 -34.02 2.23 12.70
C LEU A 929 -34.96 1.21 13.37
N HIS A 930 -34.80 1.01 14.68
CA HIS A 930 -35.68 0.17 15.51
C HIS A 930 -37.11 0.70 15.52
N ALA A 931 -37.30 2.01 15.71
CA ALA A 931 -38.61 2.65 15.66
C ALA A 931 -39.27 2.46 14.29
N ALA A 932 -38.51 2.60 13.19
CA ALA A 932 -39.00 2.34 11.84
C ALA A 932 -39.39 0.87 11.64
N ALA A 933 -38.51 -0.07 12.02
CA ALA A 933 -38.73 -1.51 11.89
C ALA A 933 -39.95 -2.00 12.69
N SER A 934 -40.19 -1.41 13.86
CA SER A 934 -41.33 -1.72 14.72
C SER A 934 -42.69 -1.43 14.07
N THR A 935 -42.74 -0.53 13.07
CA THR A 935 -43.96 -0.26 12.31
C THR A 935 -44.29 -1.33 11.27
N SER A 936 -43.34 -2.22 10.96
CA SER A 936 -43.38 -3.15 9.82
C SER A 936 -43.58 -2.48 8.45
N ASN A 937 -43.46 -1.15 8.35
CA ASN A 937 -43.59 -0.43 7.10
C ASN A 937 -42.24 -0.34 6.37
N LYS A 938 -42.13 -1.04 5.24
CA LYS A 938 -40.91 -1.08 4.41
C LYS A 938 -40.54 0.28 3.81
N GLU A 939 -41.49 1.19 3.59
CA GLU A 939 -41.20 2.51 3.05
C GLU A 939 -40.39 3.39 4.01
N LEU A 940 -40.44 3.08 5.32
CA LEU A 940 -39.63 3.73 6.35
C LEU A 940 -38.23 3.12 6.49
N LEU A 941 -37.92 2.05 5.75
CA LEU A 941 -36.65 1.31 5.77
C LEU A 941 -36.00 1.30 4.36
N PRO A 942 -35.52 2.44 3.87
CA PRO A 942 -35.01 2.57 2.51
C PRO A 942 -33.80 1.66 2.24
N ASN A 943 -33.87 0.87 1.17
CA ASN A 943 -32.81 -0.03 0.69
C ASN A 943 -32.43 -1.19 1.62
N TYR A 944 -33.27 -1.54 2.61
CA TYR A 944 -32.98 -2.68 3.49
C TYR A 944 -33.30 -4.02 2.78
N PRO A 945 -32.39 -5.00 2.79
CA PRO A 945 -32.53 -6.23 1.99
C PRO A 945 -33.46 -7.29 2.60
N THR A 946 -33.72 -7.26 3.90
CA THR A 946 -34.52 -8.28 4.63
C THR A 946 -35.86 -7.72 5.12
N ASP A 947 -36.72 -8.59 5.63
CA ASP A 947 -38.03 -8.19 6.16
C ASP A 947 -37.91 -7.45 7.51
N PRO A 948 -38.82 -6.49 7.82
CA PRO A 948 -38.77 -5.71 9.06
C PRO A 948 -38.75 -6.54 10.37
N PRO A 949 -39.47 -7.68 10.49
CA PRO A 949 -39.36 -8.55 11.66
C PRO A 949 -37.96 -9.12 11.88
N THR A 950 -37.29 -9.58 10.81
CA THR A 950 -35.89 -10.04 10.88
C THR A 950 -34.95 -8.92 11.32
N LEU A 951 -35.12 -7.70 10.79
CA LEU A 951 -34.36 -6.52 11.22
C LEU A 951 -34.56 -6.23 12.70
N LEU A 952 -35.81 -6.27 13.16
CA LEU A 952 -36.15 -5.99 14.54
C LEU A 952 -35.51 -7.02 15.50
N SER A 953 -35.53 -8.30 15.11
CA SER A 953 -34.83 -9.38 15.82
C SER A 953 -33.32 -9.12 15.90
N GLN A 954 -32.69 -8.74 14.80
CA GLN A 954 -31.26 -8.42 14.76
C GLN A 954 -30.92 -7.21 15.65
N LEU A 955 -31.70 -6.13 15.58
CA LEU A 955 -31.52 -4.94 16.41
C LEU A 955 -31.67 -5.23 17.91
N ASN A 956 -32.60 -6.11 18.28
CA ASN A 956 -32.81 -6.50 19.67
C ASN A 956 -31.63 -7.30 20.25
N ASN A 957 -30.83 -7.95 19.40
CA ASN A 957 -29.64 -8.70 19.80
C ASN A 957 -28.38 -7.84 19.90
N VAL A 958 -28.41 -6.58 19.45
CA VAL A 958 -27.24 -5.70 19.50
C VAL A 958 -26.80 -5.48 20.96
N PRO A 959 -25.52 -5.70 21.31
CA PRO A 959 -24.99 -5.41 22.65
C PRO A 959 -24.98 -3.91 22.99
N PRO A 960 -24.86 -3.51 24.27
CA PRO A 960 -24.70 -2.11 24.63
C PRO A 960 -23.39 -1.59 24.03
N LEU A 961 -23.42 -0.40 23.44
CA LEU A 961 -22.24 0.18 22.78
C LEU A 961 -21.13 0.60 23.75
N SER A 962 -21.45 0.74 25.04
CA SER A 962 -20.51 1.16 26.09
C SER A 962 -19.32 0.23 26.31
N ASN A 963 -19.35 -1.00 25.76
CA ASN A 963 -18.36 -2.04 26.03
C ASN A 963 -17.50 -2.42 24.82
N ASN A 964 -17.48 -1.62 23.73
CA ASN A 964 -16.80 -1.98 22.47
C ASN A 964 -17.01 -3.46 22.08
N PRO A 965 -18.27 -3.88 21.90
CA PRO A 965 -18.59 -5.29 21.79
C PRO A 965 -17.96 -5.92 20.52
N PRO A 966 -17.52 -7.19 20.59
CA PRO A 966 -17.03 -7.90 19.42
C PRO A 966 -18.11 -7.95 18.34
N LEU A 967 -17.74 -7.54 17.12
CA LEU A 967 -18.63 -7.48 15.98
C LEU A 967 -18.84 -8.89 15.40
N ASP A 968 -19.92 -9.56 15.81
CA ASP A 968 -20.34 -10.79 15.13
C ASP A 968 -20.83 -10.50 13.69
N THR A 969 -20.98 -11.56 12.88
CA THR A 969 -21.38 -11.47 11.47
C THR A 969 -22.75 -10.81 11.26
N GLN A 970 -23.67 -10.95 12.22
CA GLN A 970 -25.01 -10.34 12.16
C GLN A 970 -24.96 -8.83 12.44
N THR A 971 -24.26 -8.41 13.49
CA THR A 971 -24.06 -7.00 13.84
C THR A 971 -23.28 -6.28 12.74
N SER A 972 -22.30 -6.95 12.13
CA SER A 972 -21.55 -6.42 10.99
C SER A 972 -22.43 -6.16 9.75
N SER A 973 -23.39 -7.04 9.46
CA SER A 973 -24.34 -6.86 8.35
C SER A 973 -25.28 -5.68 8.58
N LEU A 974 -25.78 -5.53 9.82
CA LEU A 974 -26.64 -4.42 10.23
C LEU A 974 -25.91 -3.07 10.18
N LEU A 975 -24.68 -3.01 10.69
CA LEU A 975 -23.82 -1.82 10.60
C LEU A 975 -23.52 -1.45 9.15
N THR A 976 -23.23 -2.44 8.32
CA THR A 976 -22.95 -2.24 6.89
C THR A 976 -24.15 -1.63 6.17
N TYR A 977 -25.36 -2.14 6.40
CA TYR A 977 -26.58 -1.51 5.86
C TYR A 977 -26.77 -0.08 6.38
N THR A 978 -26.61 0.11 7.70
CA THR A 978 -26.82 1.41 8.34
C THR A 978 -25.94 2.48 7.69
N LEU A 979 -24.68 2.16 7.40
CA LEU A 979 -23.71 3.09 6.81
C LEU A 979 -23.87 3.30 5.30
N THR A 980 -24.12 2.23 4.55
CA THR A 980 -24.32 2.34 3.10
C THR A 980 -25.60 3.12 2.77
N SER A 981 -26.58 3.08 3.68
CA SER A 981 -27.79 3.88 3.61
C SER A 981 -27.58 5.30 4.13
N HIS A 982 -26.98 5.47 5.31
CA HIS A 982 -26.74 6.78 5.93
C HIS A 982 -25.40 7.39 5.49
N ARG A 983 -25.38 8.02 4.31
CA ARG A 983 -24.21 8.72 3.75
C ARG A 983 -23.97 10.15 4.28
N SER A 984 -24.85 10.64 5.15
CA SER A 984 -24.74 11.94 5.82
C SER A 984 -23.86 11.86 7.08
N TYR A 985 -23.54 13.01 7.68
CA TYR A 985 -22.69 13.09 8.87
C TYR A 985 -23.42 13.76 10.04
N LEU A 986 -23.68 12.97 11.08
CA LEU A 986 -24.39 13.37 12.29
C LEU A 986 -23.44 13.38 13.48
N LEU A 987 -23.56 14.39 14.34
CA LEU A 987 -22.72 14.59 15.53
C LEU A 987 -23.58 14.95 16.72
N THR A 988 -23.24 14.49 17.91
CA THR A 988 -23.79 15.03 19.16
C THR A 988 -23.33 16.48 19.30
N ALA A 989 -24.28 17.41 19.43
CA ALA A 989 -23.97 18.83 19.51
C ALA A 989 -23.45 19.19 20.91
N THR A 990 -22.15 19.53 20.96
CA THR A 990 -21.41 19.93 22.16
C THR A 990 -20.80 21.32 21.96
N GLY A 991 -20.32 21.95 23.05
CA GLY A 991 -19.66 23.25 23.00
C GLY A 991 -20.47 24.31 22.25
N SER A 992 -19.85 24.95 21.26
CA SER A 992 -20.45 25.99 20.41
C SER A 992 -21.52 25.48 19.44
N LEU A 993 -21.61 24.16 19.21
CA LEU A 993 -22.65 23.54 18.37
C LEU A 993 -23.95 23.32 19.14
N LYS A 994 -23.88 23.33 20.48
CA LYS A 994 -25.03 23.11 21.36
C LYS A 994 -25.82 24.42 21.52
N ILE A 995 -27.11 24.37 21.22
CA ILE A 995 -27.99 25.52 21.38
C ILE A 995 -28.42 25.59 22.85
N PRO A 996 -28.15 26.70 23.56
CA PRO A 996 -28.52 26.83 24.96
C PRO A 996 -30.02 27.01 25.14
N SER A 997 -30.48 26.93 26.39
CA SER A 997 -31.86 27.30 26.78
C SER A 997 -32.97 26.40 26.20
N LEU A 998 -32.66 25.14 25.89
CA LEU A 998 -33.62 24.08 25.65
C LEU A 998 -34.01 23.37 26.97
N PRO A 999 -35.15 22.63 27.01
CA PRO A 999 -35.54 21.84 28.18
C PRO A 999 -34.37 21.03 28.78
N PRO A 1000 -34.23 20.96 30.11
CA PRO A 1000 -33.23 20.12 30.75
C PRO A 1000 -33.33 18.67 30.25
N GLY A 1001 -32.19 18.11 29.85
CA GLY A 1001 -32.12 16.75 29.32
C GLY A 1001 -32.40 16.62 27.81
N THR A 1002 -32.72 17.70 27.08
CA THR A 1002 -32.79 17.65 25.61
C THR A 1002 -31.45 17.28 25.00
N LEU A 1003 -31.43 16.20 24.22
CA LEU A 1003 -30.27 15.82 23.41
C LEU A 1003 -30.35 16.53 22.06
N GLN A 1004 -29.20 16.98 21.58
CA GLN A 1004 -29.09 17.77 20.36
C GLN A 1004 -28.07 17.10 19.46
N PHE A 1005 -28.43 16.92 18.19
CA PHE A 1005 -27.54 16.37 17.18
C PHE A 1005 -27.48 17.31 15.99
N LEU A 1006 -26.27 17.57 15.51
CA LEU A 1006 -25.99 18.38 14.33
C LEU A 1006 -25.78 17.47 13.13
N LEU A 1007 -26.54 17.69 12.06
CA LEU A 1007 -26.28 17.11 10.75
C LEU A 1007 -25.36 18.06 9.97
N ALA A 1008 -24.05 17.87 10.15
CA ALA A 1008 -23.01 18.73 9.58
C ALA A 1008 -23.02 18.71 8.05
N ASN A 1009 -23.34 17.55 7.44
CA ASN A 1009 -23.69 17.46 6.03
C ASN A 1009 -24.78 16.41 5.78
N SER A 1010 -25.63 16.69 4.81
CA SER A 1010 -26.50 15.71 4.16
C SER A 1010 -25.72 14.87 3.13
N THR A 1011 -26.43 14.11 2.30
CA THR A 1011 -25.80 13.36 1.21
C THR A 1011 -25.17 14.31 0.18
N PRO A 1012 -24.11 13.89 -0.54
CA PRO A 1012 -23.43 14.75 -1.52
C PRO A 1012 -24.39 15.33 -2.57
N GLU A 1013 -25.36 14.53 -3.00
CA GLU A 1013 -26.33 14.94 -4.01
C GLU A 1013 -27.27 16.04 -3.50
N ARG A 1014 -27.56 16.05 -2.21
CA ARG A 1014 -28.42 17.05 -1.59
C ARG A 1014 -27.73 18.34 -1.26
N GLU A 1015 -26.53 18.26 -0.70
CA GLU A 1015 -25.73 19.46 -0.49
C GLU A 1015 -25.49 20.17 -1.83
N ALA A 1016 -25.26 19.40 -2.91
CA ALA A 1016 -25.16 19.96 -4.26
C ALA A 1016 -26.47 20.66 -4.72
N LEU A 1017 -27.64 20.02 -4.54
CA LEU A 1017 -28.93 20.61 -4.88
C LEU A 1017 -29.25 21.88 -4.05
N PHE A 1018 -28.83 21.90 -2.79
CA PHE A 1018 -29.06 23.02 -1.86
C PHE A 1018 -28.05 24.17 -2.03
N SER A 1019 -26.93 23.95 -2.73
CA SER A 1019 -25.85 24.95 -2.89
C SER A 1019 -26.05 25.98 -4.02
N ASN A 1020 -26.95 25.75 -4.99
CA ASN A 1020 -27.26 26.67 -6.13
C ASN A 1020 -28.63 27.37 -5.95
N PRO A 1021 -28.92 28.70 -6.08
CA PRO A 1021 -28.15 29.95 -6.27
C PRO A 1021 -28.35 30.92 -5.04
N PRO A 1022 -28.16 32.27 -5.08
CA PRO A 1022 -28.14 33.15 -3.90
C PRO A 1022 -29.56 33.57 -3.49
N GLN A 1023 -30.28 32.66 -2.86
CA GLN A 1023 -31.56 32.98 -2.21
C GLN A 1023 -31.37 33.10 -0.70
N GLU A 1024 -32.21 33.93 -0.07
CA GLU A 1024 -32.24 34.09 1.38
C GLU A 1024 -32.50 32.73 2.05
N LYS A 1025 -31.65 32.38 3.01
CA LYS A 1025 -31.73 31.12 3.76
C LYS A 1025 -32.26 31.43 5.15
N ARG A 1026 -33.29 30.68 5.57
CA ARG A 1026 -33.90 30.83 6.89
C ARG A 1026 -34.00 29.49 7.61
N ILE A 1027 -34.17 29.56 8.92
CA ILE A 1027 -34.36 28.40 9.77
C ILE A 1027 -35.83 28.22 10.06
N LEU A 1028 -36.31 27.00 9.81
CA LEU A 1028 -37.66 26.55 10.11
C LEU A 1028 -37.59 25.22 10.88
N PHE A 1029 -38.72 24.79 11.42
CA PHE A 1029 -38.81 23.60 12.26
C PHE A 1029 -39.81 22.60 11.70
N HIS A 1030 -39.50 21.31 11.84
CA HIS A 1030 -40.38 20.20 11.48
C HIS A 1030 -40.51 19.24 12.67
N GLY A 1031 -41.72 19.05 13.20
CA GLY A 1031 -41.98 17.97 14.15
C GLY A 1031 -42.25 16.68 13.40
N THR A 1032 -41.63 15.59 13.85
CA THR A 1032 -41.84 14.27 13.25
C THR A 1032 -41.95 13.20 14.33
N ASN A 1033 -42.48 12.05 13.95
CA ASN A 1033 -42.51 10.88 14.81
C ASN A 1033 -41.18 10.10 14.70
N PRO A 1034 -40.73 9.44 15.77
CA PRO A 1034 -39.45 8.73 15.78
C PRO A 1034 -39.31 7.63 14.71
N ASP A 1035 -40.42 6.97 14.36
CA ASP A 1035 -40.50 5.93 13.32
C ASP A 1035 -40.10 6.43 11.92
N ARG A 1036 -40.12 7.74 11.69
CA ARG A 1036 -39.73 8.35 10.41
C ARG A 1036 -38.32 8.91 10.40
N LEU A 1037 -37.70 9.03 11.57
CA LEU A 1037 -36.41 9.70 11.71
C LEU A 1037 -35.34 9.00 10.85
N TRP A 1038 -35.32 7.66 10.81
CA TRP A 1038 -34.39 6.91 9.97
C TRP A 1038 -34.50 7.28 8.49
N ALA A 1039 -35.72 7.22 7.93
CA ALA A 1039 -35.97 7.61 6.54
C ALA A 1039 -35.58 9.08 6.28
N ILE A 1040 -35.86 9.98 7.23
CA ILE A 1040 -35.47 11.39 7.10
C ILE A 1040 -33.95 11.58 7.18
N LEU A 1041 -33.21 10.79 7.96
CA LEU A 1041 -31.76 10.90 8.02
C LEU A 1041 -31.08 10.38 6.74
N VAL A 1042 -31.62 9.32 6.14
CA VAL A 1042 -31.10 8.70 4.91
C VAL A 1042 -31.51 9.46 3.65
N GLN A 1043 -32.82 9.70 3.52
CA GLN A 1043 -33.43 10.30 2.34
C GLN A 1043 -34.30 11.51 2.70
N GLY A 1044 -34.00 12.22 3.79
CA GLY A 1044 -34.37 13.64 4.03
C GLY A 1044 -35.85 13.90 4.13
N LEU A 1045 -36.23 15.17 4.17
CA LEU A 1045 -37.63 15.53 4.10
C LEU A 1045 -38.13 15.31 2.66
N ARG A 1046 -39.18 14.50 2.55
CA ARG A 1046 -39.79 14.06 1.29
C ARG A 1046 -41.22 14.57 1.22
N ILE A 1047 -41.69 14.90 0.01
CA ILE A 1047 -43.08 15.26 -0.22
C ILE A 1047 -43.91 13.98 -0.32
N LEU A 1048 -44.60 13.65 0.77
CA LEU A 1048 -45.43 12.45 0.89
C LEU A 1048 -46.93 12.78 0.92
N SER A 1049 -47.32 13.97 0.45
CA SER A 1049 -48.73 14.35 0.37
C SER A 1049 -49.49 13.44 -0.62
N GLY A 1050 -50.59 12.85 -0.17
CA GLY A 1050 -51.39 11.91 -0.94
C GLY A 1050 -50.85 10.48 -0.96
N THR A 1051 -49.87 10.13 -0.13
CA THR A 1051 -49.42 8.75 0.09
C THR A 1051 -49.92 8.23 1.45
N ASP A 1052 -49.81 6.92 1.67
CA ASP A 1052 -50.16 6.25 2.93
C ASP A 1052 -49.29 6.71 4.13
N LEU A 1053 -48.17 7.38 3.85
CA LEU A 1053 -47.30 7.97 4.87
C LEU A 1053 -47.73 9.38 5.31
N GLN A 1054 -48.73 9.97 4.65
CA GLN A 1054 -49.30 11.27 5.04
C GLN A 1054 -49.98 11.17 6.42
N THR A 1055 -49.68 12.12 7.32
CA THR A 1055 -50.15 12.04 8.73
C THR A 1055 -51.24 13.05 9.06
N ASN A 1056 -51.06 14.30 8.63
CA ASN A 1056 -51.88 15.42 9.07
C ASN A 1056 -52.70 16.03 7.92
N GLY A 1057 -52.98 15.24 6.87
CA GLY A 1057 -53.63 15.76 5.67
C GLY A 1057 -52.70 16.59 4.78
N ALA A 1058 -53.28 17.21 3.75
CA ALA A 1058 -52.63 18.21 2.89
C ALA A 1058 -53.49 19.50 2.84
N VAL A 1059 -54.00 19.94 4.00
CA VAL A 1059 -54.97 21.04 4.13
C VAL A 1059 -54.44 22.37 3.58
N SER A 1060 -53.15 22.62 3.74
CA SER A 1060 -52.46 23.81 3.20
C SER A 1060 -51.79 23.55 1.85
N GLY A 1061 -52.16 22.46 1.17
CA GLY A 1061 -51.60 22.02 -0.10
C GLY A 1061 -50.58 20.89 0.02
N LYS A 1062 -50.14 20.36 -1.12
CA LYS A 1062 -49.11 19.31 -1.19
C LYS A 1062 -47.72 19.90 -0.93
N GLY A 1063 -46.95 19.27 -0.05
CA GLY A 1063 -45.58 19.68 0.28
C GLY A 1063 -45.12 19.20 1.66
N VAL A 1064 -43.91 19.65 2.04
CA VAL A 1064 -43.35 19.47 3.39
C VAL A 1064 -43.80 20.62 4.28
N TYR A 1065 -44.40 20.29 5.42
CA TYR A 1065 -44.94 21.25 6.37
C TYR A 1065 -43.87 21.63 7.39
N LEU A 1066 -43.56 22.91 7.49
CA LEU A 1066 -42.61 23.49 8.42
C LEU A 1066 -43.28 24.63 9.20
N SER A 1067 -42.72 25.02 10.34
CA SER A 1067 -43.13 26.23 11.04
C SER A 1067 -41.94 27.08 11.44
N ASP A 1068 -42.12 28.39 11.47
CA ASP A 1068 -41.14 29.32 12.03
C ASP A 1068 -41.14 29.29 13.58
N CYS A 1069 -42.19 28.72 14.18
CA CYS A 1069 -42.32 28.51 15.62
C CYS A 1069 -42.01 27.05 15.99
N PRO A 1070 -40.94 26.80 16.77
CA PRO A 1070 -40.55 25.43 17.14
C PRO A 1070 -41.62 24.72 17.98
N ARG A 1071 -42.41 25.47 18.78
CA ARG A 1071 -43.52 24.92 19.57
C ARG A 1071 -44.66 24.40 18.68
N VAL A 1072 -45.00 25.13 17.62
CA VAL A 1072 -46.02 24.71 16.65
C VAL A 1072 -45.56 23.46 15.90
N ALA A 1073 -44.31 23.47 15.41
CA ALA A 1073 -43.71 22.29 14.78
C ALA A 1073 -43.70 21.09 15.73
N PHE A 1074 -43.30 21.28 16.99
CA PHE A 1074 -43.25 20.23 18.01
C PHE A 1074 -44.60 19.57 18.28
N GLY A 1075 -45.72 20.30 18.14
CA GLY A 1075 -47.07 19.76 18.24
C GLY A 1075 -47.36 18.62 17.25
N TYR A 1076 -46.61 18.54 16.14
CA TYR A 1076 -46.70 17.47 15.16
C TYR A 1076 -45.85 16.23 15.50
N SER A 1077 -45.05 16.28 16.58
CA SER A 1077 -44.37 15.11 17.15
C SER A 1077 -45.29 14.43 18.18
N THR A 1078 -46.20 13.59 17.68
CA THR A 1078 -47.28 13.01 18.50
C THR A 1078 -46.88 11.71 19.20
N LYS A 1079 -45.95 10.96 18.60
CA LYS A 1079 -45.43 9.71 19.17
C LYS A 1079 -44.14 9.96 19.95
N ILE A 1080 -43.97 9.16 20.98
CA ILE A 1080 -42.77 9.17 21.83
C ILE A 1080 -41.93 7.95 21.45
N LEU A 1081 -40.63 8.15 21.32
CA LEU A 1081 -39.64 7.08 21.26
C LEU A 1081 -39.57 6.46 22.65
N LYS A 1082 -40.49 5.52 22.92
CA LYS A 1082 -40.42 4.66 24.10
C LYS A 1082 -39.64 3.43 23.69
N ILE A 1083 -38.48 3.26 24.30
CA ILE A 1083 -37.71 2.00 24.27
C ILE A 1083 -38.26 1.19 25.44
N PRO A 1084 -39.26 0.31 25.26
CA PRO A 1084 -39.83 -0.48 26.35
C PRO A 1084 -38.77 -1.34 27.06
N ASP A 1085 -38.97 -1.55 28.37
CA ASP A 1085 -38.14 -2.44 29.19
C ASP A 1085 -38.12 -3.88 28.64
N GLU A 1086 -39.16 -4.27 27.90
CA GLU A 1086 -39.25 -5.51 27.13
C GLU A 1086 -39.46 -5.25 25.63
N GLY A 1087 -38.56 -5.77 24.79
CA GLY A 1087 -38.76 -5.88 23.33
C GLY A 1087 -38.19 -4.76 22.45
N ALA A 1088 -37.69 -3.65 23.01
CA ALA A 1088 -36.80 -2.75 22.28
C ALA A 1088 -35.34 -3.14 22.48
N TRP A 1089 -34.40 -2.47 21.79
CA TRP A 1089 -32.98 -2.64 22.05
C TRP A 1089 -32.70 -2.32 23.52
N LYS A 1090 -32.76 -3.35 24.39
CA LYS A 1090 -32.79 -3.31 25.87
C LYS A 1090 -31.58 -2.60 26.48
N ARG A 1091 -30.64 -2.23 25.62
CA ARG A 1091 -29.26 -1.85 25.89
C ARG A 1091 -28.92 -0.46 25.33
N SER A 1092 -29.88 0.24 24.72
CA SER A 1092 -29.74 1.64 24.28
C SER A 1092 -29.48 2.58 25.46
N ALA A 1093 -28.61 3.57 25.25
CA ALA A 1093 -28.36 4.69 26.16
C ALA A 1093 -29.56 5.66 26.23
N LEU A 1094 -30.49 5.61 25.27
CA LEU A 1094 -31.68 6.44 25.21
C LEU A 1094 -32.87 5.83 25.99
N LYS A 1095 -32.69 4.70 26.69
CA LYS A 1095 -33.76 4.01 27.45
C LYS A 1095 -34.36 4.85 28.58
N GLY A 1096 -35.63 4.59 28.91
CA GLY A 1096 -36.30 5.07 30.12
C GLY A 1096 -36.85 6.50 30.13
N LYS A 1097 -36.49 7.39 29.19
CA LYS A 1097 -36.87 8.82 29.25
C LYS A 1097 -37.98 9.29 28.29
N GLY A 1098 -38.35 8.48 27.30
CA GLY A 1098 -39.37 8.82 26.30
C GLY A 1098 -39.02 10.07 25.47
N TRP A 1099 -38.72 9.94 24.17
CA TRP A 1099 -38.24 11.09 23.38
C TRP A 1099 -39.19 11.52 22.26
N LYS A 1100 -39.43 12.82 22.12
CA LYS A 1100 -40.08 13.42 20.94
C LYS A 1100 -39.03 14.06 20.03
N VAL A 1101 -39.30 14.07 18.73
CA VAL A 1101 -38.34 14.50 17.70
C VAL A 1101 -38.77 15.83 17.09
N LEU A 1102 -37.90 16.83 17.23
CA LEU A 1102 -37.99 18.11 16.52
C LEU A 1102 -36.79 18.26 15.60
N LEU A 1103 -37.02 18.62 14.34
CA LEU A 1103 -35.96 18.90 13.38
C LEU A 1103 -35.81 20.39 13.17
N GLY A 1104 -34.56 20.85 13.19
CA GLY A 1104 -34.18 22.17 12.70
C GLY A 1104 -33.77 22.08 11.24
N VAL A 1105 -34.41 22.88 10.39
CA VAL A 1105 -34.33 22.78 8.92
C VAL A 1105 -33.87 24.11 8.33
N GLU A 1106 -32.87 24.07 7.47
CA GLU A 1106 -32.45 25.18 6.65
C GLU A 1106 -33.29 25.17 5.36
N HIS A 1107 -33.98 26.27 5.09
CA HIS A 1107 -34.86 26.44 3.94
C HIS A 1107 -34.36 27.58 3.05
N ARG A 1108 -34.35 27.35 1.75
CA ARG A 1108 -34.01 28.34 0.72
C ARG A 1108 -35.26 28.69 -0.08
N GLY A 1109 -35.72 29.94 -0.03
CA GLY A 1109 -36.90 30.37 -0.80
C GLY A 1109 -37.48 31.69 -0.29
N GLU A 1110 -38.41 32.28 -1.07
CA GLU A 1110 -38.99 33.59 -0.79
C GLU A 1110 -39.70 33.66 0.57
N SER A 1111 -39.59 34.83 1.22
CA SER A 1111 -40.26 35.14 2.47
C SER A 1111 -41.76 35.25 2.26
N VAL A 1112 -42.52 34.22 2.64
CA VAL A 1112 -43.99 34.29 2.72
C VAL A 1112 -44.40 34.60 4.16
N ALA A 1113 -45.22 35.64 4.32
CA ALA A 1113 -45.90 36.17 5.51
C ALA A 1113 -45.19 35.95 6.86
N ALA A 1114 -44.65 37.04 7.42
CA ALA A 1114 -44.15 37.08 8.79
C ALA A 1114 -45.32 37.03 9.80
N GLY A 1115 -45.26 36.07 10.74
CA GLY A 1115 -46.20 35.93 11.86
C GLY A 1115 -45.78 34.77 12.75
N GLU A 1116 -45.98 34.86 14.07
CA GLU A 1116 -45.59 33.79 15.00
C GLU A 1116 -46.50 32.56 14.82
N GLY A 1117 -45.93 31.40 14.51
CA GLY A 1117 -46.68 30.15 14.37
C GLY A 1117 -47.23 29.89 12.97
N VAL A 1118 -46.69 30.56 11.96
CA VAL A 1118 -47.07 30.33 10.56
C VAL A 1118 -46.59 28.95 10.12
N ILE A 1119 -47.46 28.26 9.39
CA ILE A 1119 -47.14 26.99 8.71
C ILE A 1119 -46.69 27.32 7.29
N HIS A 1120 -45.49 26.86 6.94
CA HIS A 1120 -44.94 26.96 5.59
C HIS A 1120 -45.02 25.61 4.90
N VAL A 1121 -45.55 25.59 3.68
CA VAL A 1121 -45.61 24.37 2.85
C VAL A 1121 -44.59 24.49 1.73
N VAL A 1122 -43.53 23.69 1.82
CA VAL A 1122 -42.43 23.69 0.86
C VAL A 1122 -42.71 22.65 -0.21
N ARG A 1123 -42.77 23.10 -1.46
CA ARG A 1123 -43.20 22.30 -2.62
C ARG A 1123 -42.06 21.59 -3.34
N GLU A 1124 -40.82 21.91 -2.98
CA GLU A 1124 -39.62 21.40 -3.65
C GLU A 1124 -38.66 20.84 -2.60
N GLU A 1125 -38.36 19.53 -2.65
CA GLU A 1125 -37.49 18.86 -1.67
C GLU A 1125 -36.05 19.41 -1.69
N ARG A 1126 -35.61 19.93 -2.85
CA ARG A 1126 -34.26 20.48 -3.05
C ARG A 1126 -33.99 21.78 -2.28
N ASP A 1127 -35.03 22.41 -1.77
CA ASP A 1127 -34.97 23.68 -1.04
C ASP A 1127 -34.87 23.47 0.48
N LEU A 1128 -34.71 22.23 0.93
CA LEU A 1128 -34.65 21.84 2.33
C LEU A 1128 -33.41 21.02 2.66
N VAL A 1129 -32.75 21.40 3.75
CA VAL A 1129 -31.74 20.55 4.40
C VAL A 1129 -31.98 20.52 5.90
N VAL A 1130 -32.08 19.32 6.47
CA VAL A 1130 -32.10 19.14 7.93
C VAL A 1130 -30.71 19.45 8.47
N ARG A 1131 -30.64 20.28 9.52
CA ARG A 1131 -29.38 20.65 10.18
C ARG A 1131 -29.33 20.21 11.63
N TYR A 1132 -30.45 20.15 12.32
CA TYR A 1132 -30.51 19.70 13.71
C TYR A 1132 -31.56 18.63 13.93
N VAL A 1133 -31.26 17.69 14.81
CA VAL A 1133 -32.21 16.75 15.41
C VAL A 1133 -32.21 17.01 16.92
N PHE A 1134 -33.37 17.39 17.46
CA PHE A 1134 -33.57 17.57 18.88
C PHE A 1134 -34.41 16.41 19.41
N LEU A 1135 -33.88 15.67 20.38
CA LEU A 1135 -34.64 14.73 21.18
C LEU A 1135 -35.07 15.40 22.48
N VAL A 1136 -36.35 15.72 22.57
CA VAL A 1136 -36.94 16.38 23.73
C VAL A 1136 -37.56 15.32 24.65
N PRO A 1137 -37.21 15.29 25.95
CA PRO A 1137 -37.74 14.28 26.87
C PRO A 1137 -39.25 14.48 27.13
N GLU A 1138 -39.95 13.38 27.44
CA GLU A 1138 -41.36 13.36 27.82
C GLU A 1138 -41.58 14.28 29.04
N GLY A 1139 -42.54 15.20 28.95
CA GLY A 1139 -42.77 16.24 29.97
C GLY A 1139 -41.97 17.54 29.79
N GLY A 1140 -40.96 17.58 28.92
CA GLY A 1140 -40.20 18.80 28.56
C GLY A 1140 -40.98 19.83 27.73
N GLU A 1141 -42.23 19.50 27.36
CA GLU A 1141 -43.11 20.26 26.46
C GLU A 1141 -43.56 21.61 27.06
N ARG A 1142 -43.54 21.72 28.39
CA ARG A 1142 -43.97 22.92 29.13
C ARG A 1142 -42.85 23.95 29.32
N SER A 1143 -41.58 23.61 29.04
CA SER A 1143 -40.44 24.53 29.17
C SER A 1143 -39.88 24.98 27.81
N VAL A 1144 -40.28 26.17 27.36
CA VAL A 1144 -39.50 27.12 26.53
C VAL A 1144 -38.80 26.56 25.26
N LEU A 1145 -39.53 25.92 24.33
CA LEU A 1145 -39.12 25.89 22.91
C LEU A 1145 -39.39 27.26 22.29
N VAL A 1146 -38.49 28.22 22.52
CA VAL A 1146 -38.65 29.61 22.06
C VAL A 1146 -37.82 29.86 20.81
N LYS A 1147 -38.48 30.40 19.78
CA LYS A 1147 -37.89 30.76 18.49
C LYS A 1147 -36.62 31.62 18.67
N GLY A 1148 -36.68 32.60 19.57
CA GLY A 1148 -35.58 33.52 19.87
C GLY A 1148 -34.30 32.86 20.42
N HIS A 1149 -34.39 31.65 20.98
CA HIS A 1149 -33.20 30.90 21.43
C HIS A 1149 -32.64 30.01 20.31
N LEU A 1150 -33.53 29.34 19.57
CA LEU A 1150 -33.15 28.35 18.57
C LEU A 1150 -32.63 28.98 17.27
N VAL A 1151 -33.34 29.98 16.73
CA VAL A 1151 -33.04 30.53 15.40
C VAL A 1151 -31.67 31.22 15.34
N PRO A 1152 -31.27 32.09 16.29
CA PRO A 1152 -29.95 32.72 16.25
C PRO A 1152 -28.80 31.72 16.42
N GLY A 1153 -28.93 30.78 17.37
CA GLY A 1153 -27.92 29.75 17.60
C GLY A 1153 -27.73 28.84 16.39
N MET A 1154 -28.83 28.31 15.84
CA MET A 1154 -28.79 27.56 14.59
C MET A 1154 -28.27 28.40 13.43
N GLY A 1155 -28.64 29.68 13.35
CA GLY A 1155 -28.25 30.59 12.27
C GLY A 1155 -26.74 30.78 12.23
N SER A 1156 -26.14 30.98 13.40
CA SER A 1156 -24.69 31.02 13.58
C SER A 1156 -24.01 29.73 13.12
N VAL A 1157 -24.51 28.56 13.57
CA VAL A 1157 -23.93 27.26 13.21
C VAL A 1157 -24.08 26.97 11.71
N CYS A 1158 -25.26 27.20 11.12
CA CYS A 1158 -25.46 27.03 9.68
C CYS A 1158 -24.58 28.00 8.88
N GLY A 1159 -24.37 29.24 9.35
CA GLY A 1159 -23.43 30.19 8.78
C GLY A 1159 -21.98 29.69 8.81
N GLY A 1160 -21.56 29.12 9.94
CA GLY A 1160 -20.24 28.49 10.10
C GLY A 1160 -20.04 27.29 9.18
N LEU A 1161 -21.04 26.42 9.04
CA LEU A 1161 -21.00 25.28 8.11
C LEU A 1161 -20.89 25.74 6.64
N ARG A 1162 -21.61 26.80 6.24
CA ARG A 1162 -21.56 27.34 4.87
C ARG A 1162 -20.26 28.06 4.54
N SER A 1163 -19.74 28.85 5.48
CA SER A 1163 -18.50 29.62 5.30
C SER A 1163 -17.25 28.75 5.32
N GLY A 1164 -17.36 27.51 5.78
CA GLY A 1164 -16.22 26.64 5.95
C GLY A 1164 -15.58 26.74 7.34
N ALA A 1165 -16.07 27.62 8.22
CA ALA A 1165 -15.47 27.92 9.53
C ALA A 1165 -15.69 26.84 10.61
N LEU A 1166 -16.75 26.02 10.48
CA LEU A 1166 -17.12 24.96 11.45
C LEU A 1166 -16.87 23.54 10.97
#